data_AF-A0A965JSI1-F1
#
_entry.id   AF-A0A965JSI1-F1
#
_cell.length_a   1.000
_cell.length_b   1.000
_cell.length_c   1.000
_cell.angle_alpha   90.00
_cell.angle_beta   90.00
_cell.angle_gamma   90.00
#
_symmetry.space_group_name_H-M   'P 1'
#
loop_
_entity.id
_entity.type
_entity.pdbx_description
1 polymer ?
#
loop_
_entity_poly.entity_id
_entity_poly.type
_entity_poly.pdbx_seq_one_letter_code
_entity_poly.pdbx_strand_id
1 'polypeptide(L)'
;MKKTTLIFCLFILSSLGLYAQTNVVFKVDMNQSGAPAGAIPQVKGTFNGWCGSCAPMTDSNADGIWELTIPLATGPYEYKYSYNGWDGQEALTPGSACTVTNFGFTNRSLTVGPTAMVLPTVCWNSCSATCITPPVLVTFKVDMNQSTMPADSIPEVNGTFNNWCGSCNAMTDANADGIWETTILLNSGSYEYKFSYSNWTGQESLIPGTSCTITTGVNTNRALTVGSTAIVLPSVCYGLCTACSTGPTLTQMNLPVTFEGTAVDYGVIGFDGAEASTIVTDPTNPANTVVKVIKSASALPSAGTIITAAAALGLASPVPFSASNTSMSLKVWSPDAGIQVRLKVENHSDVNQSVETEATTTVANGWQTLVFNFANQAPGTAALNLAYSLDKASVFMNFAVAGSVSGEKIYYFDDLMMFVPTPPSASVLTGNTSICNGSTTNLNIEVTGGSSPYTVTVTDGTNNFTATGTSPVSIPVSPTATSTYSIVSVVGSGVMGMGNSGAATVTVTPNTINTTSETACDSYTWNGQTYTSSGSFTGETTNCITDILNLTITPNSSNITVATSCESYTWNNTTYTISGTYTGTTANCITEILDLTISPNLPNTTYETACDSYTWNGQTLFTSGIYTGETTNCGTELLNLTITPSTTDMTTITAPGSYTWAENSQTYYTSGIYSGSTANCITQVLNLTITVILAQMNLPVTFEGNTVDYGVIGFEGAEASTIVTDPTNPANTVVKVIKSASAQPWAGTTITAAAALGLASPVPFSATNTSMSLKVWSPDAGIQVRLKVENHSNPTQSVETEATTTVANGWQTLV
;
A
#
# COMPACT_ATOMS: atom_id res chain seq x y z
N MET A 1 56.57 -48.65 -69.08
CA MET A 1 57.78 -49.50 -68.91
C MET A 1 57.50 -50.56 -67.86
N LYS A 2 57.70 -51.84 -68.24
CA LYS A 2 57.93 -53.05 -67.41
C LYS A 2 56.83 -53.48 -66.42
N LYS A 3 56.38 -54.74 -66.33
CA LYS A 3 56.54 -55.95 -67.15
C LYS A 3 55.46 -56.92 -66.64
N THR A 4 54.72 -57.49 -67.57
CA THR A 4 53.69 -58.53 -67.45
C THR A 4 54.32 -59.90 -67.18
N THR A 5 53.79 -60.69 -66.24
CA THR A 5 53.85 -62.18 -66.26
C THR A 5 52.59 -62.80 -65.66
N LEU A 6 51.89 -63.50 -66.55
CA LEU A 6 50.89 -64.56 -66.45
C LEU A 6 50.98 -65.53 -65.24
N ILE A 7 49.84 -65.79 -64.58
CA ILE A 7 49.44 -67.15 -64.13
C ILE A 7 47.98 -67.34 -64.55
N PHE A 8 47.77 -68.40 -65.33
CA PHE A 8 46.49 -68.87 -65.86
C PHE A 8 46.14 -70.14 -65.08
N CYS A 9 44.96 -70.23 -64.47
CA CYS A 9 44.34 -71.54 -64.22
C CYS A 9 42.84 -71.45 -63.94
N LEU A 10 42.09 -71.89 -64.95
CA LEU A 10 40.82 -72.62 -64.88
C LEU A 10 39.57 -71.91 -64.33
N PHE A 11 38.83 -71.30 -65.26
CA PHE A 11 37.37 -71.23 -65.17
C PHE A 11 36.80 -72.66 -65.17
N ILE A 12 36.35 -73.13 -64.00
CA ILE A 12 35.34 -74.19 -63.93
C ILE A 12 33.99 -73.47 -63.92
N LEU A 13 33.26 -73.61 -65.03
CA LEU A 13 31.85 -73.34 -65.12
C LEU A 13 31.13 -74.36 -64.21
N SER A 14 30.92 -74.03 -62.93
CA SER A 14 29.88 -74.69 -62.14
C SER A 14 28.58 -73.94 -62.39
N SER A 15 27.61 -74.66 -62.94
CA SER A 15 26.24 -74.20 -63.10
C SER A 15 25.71 -73.71 -61.75
N LEU A 16 25.54 -72.39 -61.60
CA LEU A 16 24.72 -71.80 -60.56
C LEU A 16 23.28 -72.25 -60.82
N GLY A 17 22.87 -73.34 -60.17
CA GLY A 17 21.46 -73.61 -59.99
C GLY A 17 20.87 -72.44 -59.22
N LEU A 18 20.05 -71.62 -59.88
CA LEU A 18 19.12 -70.74 -59.18
C LEU A 18 18.15 -71.64 -58.41
N TYR A 19 18.46 -71.92 -57.15
CA TYR A 19 17.46 -72.44 -56.22
C TYR A 19 16.52 -71.28 -55.93
N ALA A 20 15.22 -71.48 -56.20
CA ALA A 20 14.20 -70.53 -55.80
C ALA A 20 14.27 -70.31 -54.29
N GLN A 21 14.60 -69.09 -53.86
CA GLN A 21 14.56 -68.67 -52.47
C GLN A 21 13.18 -68.09 -52.16
N THR A 22 12.70 -68.34 -50.95
CA THR A 22 11.47 -67.79 -50.42
C THR A 22 11.74 -66.87 -49.24
N ASN A 23 10.94 -65.83 -49.06
CA ASN A 23 11.07 -64.92 -47.93
C ASN A 23 10.52 -65.57 -46.65
N VAL A 24 11.32 -65.58 -45.59
CA VAL A 24 10.94 -66.03 -44.25
C VAL A 24 11.00 -64.84 -43.30
N VAL A 25 9.87 -64.50 -42.67
CA VAL A 25 9.80 -63.44 -41.64
C VAL A 25 9.96 -64.07 -40.26
N PHE A 26 11.07 -63.76 -39.59
CA PHE A 26 11.34 -64.13 -38.21
C PHE A 26 10.73 -63.11 -37.26
N LYS A 27 10.17 -63.58 -36.13
CA LYS A 27 9.54 -62.74 -35.10
C LYS A 27 9.91 -63.24 -33.69
N VAL A 28 10.29 -62.32 -32.80
CA VAL A 28 10.53 -62.62 -31.37
C VAL A 28 10.05 -61.47 -30.48
N ASP A 29 9.30 -61.80 -29.43
CA ASP A 29 8.89 -60.84 -28.39
C ASP A 29 10.00 -60.72 -27.34
N MET A 30 10.56 -59.51 -27.22
CA MET A 30 11.67 -59.18 -26.32
C MET A 30 11.22 -58.50 -25.02
N ASN A 31 9.92 -58.24 -24.82
CA ASN A 31 9.39 -57.50 -23.66
C ASN A 31 9.72 -58.15 -22.31
N GLN A 32 10.03 -59.46 -22.30
CA GLN A 32 10.31 -60.25 -21.09
C GLN A 32 11.71 -60.89 -21.11
N SER A 33 12.58 -60.44 -22.02
CA SER A 33 13.88 -61.07 -22.24
C SER A 33 14.89 -60.85 -21.11
N GLY A 34 14.69 -59.82 -20.28
CA GLY A 34 15.69 -59.35 -19.32
C GLY A 34 16.94 -58.74 -19.98
N ALA A 35 16.91 -58.51 -21.30
CA ALA A 35 17.99 -57.89 -22.03
C ALA A 35 18.21 -56.43 -21.57
N PRO A 36 19.46 -55.94 -21.52
CA PRO A 36 19.73 -54.56 -21.15
C PRO A 36 19.10 -53.58 -22.15
N ALA A 37 18.74 -52.38 -21.67
CA ALA A 37 18.16 -51.33 -22.51
C ALA A 37 19.08 -51.02 -23.71
N GLY A 38 18.50 -50.97 -24.91
CA GLY A 38 19.23 -50.77 -26.17
C GLY A 38 19.82 -52.05 -26.79
N ALA A 39 19.58 -53.22 -26.20
CA ALA A 39 19.95 -54.50 -26.83
C ALA A 39 19.18 -54.73 -28.14
N ILE A 40 19.91 -55.03 -29.21
CA ILE A 40 19.32 -55.31 -30.53
C ILE A 40 19.31 -56.84 -30.74
N PRO A 41 18.13 -57.49 -30.80
CA PRO A 41 18.02 -58.91 -31.11
C PRO A 41 18.40 -59.21 -32.56
N GLN A 42 18.86 -60.43 -32.77
CA GLN A 42 19.45 -60.93 -34.00
C GLN A 42 19.03 -62.38 -34.20
N VAL A 43 18.83 -62.79 -35.45
CA VAL A 43 18.56 -64.18 -35.79
C VAL A 43 19.79 -64.84 -36.40
N LYS A 44 20.16 -66.00 -35.87
CA LYS A 44 21.34 -66.76 -36.29
C LYS A 44 20.95 -68.17 -36.65
N GLY A 45 21.54 -68.74 -37.69
CA GLY A 45 21.22 -70.12 -38.06
C GLY A 45 22.17 -70.72 -39.07
N THR A 46 21.86 -71.94 -39.48
CA THR A 46 22.66 -72.68 -40.48
C THR A 46 22.75 -71.93 -41.81
N PHE A 47 21.75 -71.09 -42.13
CA PHE A 47 21.71 -70.26 -43.34
C PHE A 47 22.71 -69.10 -43.39
N ASN A 48 23.21 -68.63 -42.24
CA ASN A 48 24.21 -67.55 -42.17
C ASN A 48 25.49 -67.98 -41.43
N GLY A 49 25.73 -69.29 -41.32
CA GLY A 49 26.90 -69.84 -40.63
C GLY A 49 26.97 -69.44 -39.15
N TRP A 50 25.81 -69.25 -38.50
CA TRP A 50 25.72 -68.78 -37.11
C TRP A 50 26.39 -67.42 -36.86
N CYS A 51 26.34 -66.51 -37.85
CA CYS A 51 27.04 -65.24 -37.76
C CYS A 51 26.57 -64.35 -36.59
N GLY A 52 27.55 -63.92 -35.80
CA GLY A 52 27.42 -63.04 -34.64
C GLY A 52 26.79 -61.69 -34.92
N SER A 53 26.98 -61.06 -36.08
CA SER A 53 26.59 -59.64 -36.29
C SER A 53 25.83 -59.39 -37.60
N CYS A 54 25.52 -60.43 -38.37
CA CYS A 54 25.08 -60.29 -39.76
C CYS A 54 23.56 -60.12 -39.97
N ALA A 55 22.73 -60.27 -38.94
CA ALA A 55 21.26 -60.28 -39.08
C ALA A 55 20.53 -59.63 -37.88
N PRO A 56 20.73 -58.31 -37.65
CA PRO A 56 19.94 -57.56 -36.68
C PRO A 56 18.48 -57.46 -37.10
N MET A 57 17.58 -57.64 -36.14
CA MET A 57 16.15 -57.47 -36.31
C MET A 57 15.76 -56.02 -36.05
N THR A 58 14.55 -55.64 -36.45
CA THR A 58 14.01 -54.29 -36.23
C THR A 58 12.66 -54.35 -35.53
N ASP A 59 12.43 -53.42 -34.61
CA ASP A 59 11.12 -53.14 -34.00
C ASP A 59 10.67 -51.76 -34.48
N SER A 60 10.05 -51.73 -35.67
CA SER A 60 9.72 -50.47 -36.36
C SER A 60 8.46 -49.78 -35.80
N ASN A 61 7.62 -50.52 -35.09
CA ASN A 61 6.38 -50.06 -34.48
C ASN A 61 6.47 -49.88 -32.95
N ALA A 62 7.64 -50.19 -32.35
CA ALA A 62 7.95 -50.02 -30.94
C ALA A 62 7.00 -50.79 -30.00
N ASP A 63 6.57 -51.99 -30.41
CA ASP A 63 5.71 -52.87 -29.60
C ASP A 63 6.51 -53.96 -28.84
N GLY A 64 7.84 -53.95 -28.98
CA GLY A 64 8.74 -54.93 -28.36
C GLY A 64 8.79 -56.27 -29.09
N ILE A 65 8.09 -56.42 -30.22
CA ILE A 65 8.17 -57.57 -31.12
C ILE A 65 9.13 -57.22 -32.26
N TRP A 66 10.23 -57.94 -32.32
CA TRP A 66 11.28 -57.69 -33.29
C TRP A 66 11.11 -58.60 -34.50
N GLU A 67 11.27 -58.03 -35.69
CA GLU A 67 11.06 -58.72 -36.96
C GLU A 67 12.26 -58.62 -37.90
N LEU A 68 12.49 -59.67 -38.71
CA LEU A 68 13.45 -59.64 -39.82
C LEU A 68 13.02 -60.58 -40.94
N THR A 69 13.11 -60.13 -42.19
CA THR A 69 12.85 -60.98 -43.37
C THR A 69 14.16 -61.48 -43.98
N ILE A 70 14.32 -62.80 -44.13
CA ILE A 70 15.49 -63.42 -44.78
C ILE A 70 15.02 -64.31 -45.94
N PRO A 71 15.57 -64.14 -47.16
CA PRO A 71 15.33 -65.06 -48.27
C PRO A 71 16.15 -66.36 -48.07
N LEU A 72 15.45 -67.50 -47.98
CA LEU A 72 16.04 -68.82 -47.75
C LEU A 72 15.60 -69.81 -48.83
N ALA A 73 16.48 -70.72 -49.23
CA ALA A 73 16.10 -71.83 -50.11
C ALA A 73 15.17 -72.81 -49.39
N THR A 74 14.43 -73.63 -50.13
CA THR A 74 13.59 -74.68 -49.52
C THR A 74 14.46 -75.72 -48.82
N GLY A 75 14.17 -76.04 -47.56
CA GLY A 75 14.93 -77.04 -46.80
C GLY A 75 14.86 -76.87 -45.29
N PRO A 76 15.47 -77.80 -44.53
CA PRO A 76 15.58 -77.70 -43.08
C PRO A 76 16.69 -76.73 -42.66
N TYR A 77 16.42 -75.95 -41.62
CA TYR A 77 17.35 -75.03 -40.99
C TYR A 77 17.25 -75.15 -39.47
N GLU A 78 18.36 -74.82 -38.80
CA GLU A 78 18.38 -74.55 -37.37
C GLU A 78 18.64 -73.06 -37.16
N TYR A 79 18.01 -72.46 -36.16
CA TYR A 79 18.25 -71.06 -35.83
C TYR A 79 18.10 -70.77 -34.33
N LYS A 80 18.50 -69.58 -33.89
CA LYS A 80 18.35 -69.08 -32.52
C LYS A 80 18.32 -67.54 -32.52
N TYR A 81 17.64 -66.95 -31.54
CA TYR A 81 17.74 -65.52 -31.29
C TYR A 81 18.87 -65.20 -30.30
N SER A 82 19.57 -64.09 -30.53
CA SER A 82 20.61 -63.55 -29.66
C SER A 82 20.51 -62.03 -29.62
N TYR A 83 21.20 -61.34 -28.72
CA TYR A 83 21.32 -59.87 -28.77
C TYR A 83 22.77 -59.41 -28.59
N ASN A 84 23.09 -58.23 -29.13
CA ASN A 84 24.43 -57.60 -29.10
C ASN A 84 25.56 -58.57 -29.49
N GLY A 85 25.33 -59.37 -30.52
CA GLY A 85 26.25 -60.44 -30.89
C GLY A 85 25.86 -61.73 -30.20
N TRP A 86 26.70 -62.16 -29.26
CA TRP A 86 26.48 -63.32 -28.39
C TRP A 86 26.48 -62.95 -26.91
N ASP A 87 26.42 -61.65 -26.58
CA ASP A 87 26.36 -61.14 -25.20
C ASP A 87 25.18 -61.71 -24.41
N GLY A 88 24.07 -61.97 -25.11
CA GLY A 88 23.00 -62.84 -24.63
C GLY A 88 22.42 -63.67 -25.76
N GLN A 89 21.99 -64.88 -25.42
CA GLN A 89 21.37 -65.82 -26.35
C GLN A 89 20.25 -66.59 -25.67
N GLU A 90 19.35 -67.14 -26.48
CA GLU A 90 18.28 -67.94 -25.93
C GLU A 90 18.78 -69.24 -25.25
N ALA A 91 18.23 -69.51 -24.07
CA ALA A 91 18.35 -70.74 -23.29
C ALA A 91 17.08 -71.58 -23.46
N LEU A 92 16.98 -72.26 -24.60
CA LEU A 92 15.80 -73.06 -24.96
C LEU A 92 15.81 -74.44 -24.26
N THR A 93 14.65 -74.89 -23.80
CA THR A 93 14.47 -76.21 -23.18
C THR A 93 14.51 -77.34 -24.23
N PRO A 94 15.46 -78.30 -24.16
CA PRO A 94 15.52 -79.44 -25.07
C PRO A 94 14.21 -80.24 -25.11
N GLY A 95 13.76 -80.62 -26.30
CA GLY A 95 12.54 -81.43 -26.50
C GLY A 95 11.24 -80.62 -26.59
N SER A 96 11.30 -79.29 -26.49
CA SER A 96 10.15 -78.43 -26.79
C SER A 96 9.77 -78.50 -28.27
N ALA A 97 8.50 -78.25 -28.59
CA ALA A 97 7.92 -78.46 -29.93
C ALA A 97 8.65 -77.72 -31.08
N CYS A 98 9.30 -76.59 -30.79
CA CYS A 98 10.05 -75.80 -31.78
C CYS A 98 11.57 -76.03 -31.73
N THR A 99 12.08 -76.95 -30.92
CA THR A 99 13.51 -77.13 -30.68
C THR A 99 14.10 -78.36 -31.34
N VAL A 100 15.39 -78.30 -31.66
CA VAL A 100 16.24 -79.42 -32.06
C VAL A 100 17.54 -79.35 -31.27
N THR A 101 18.00 -80.48 -30.75
CA THR A 101 19.25 -80.55 -29.98
C THR A 101 20.27 -81.36 -30.78
N ASN A 102 21.35 -80.72 -31.20
CA ASN A 102 22.42 -81.35 -31.96
C ASN A 102 23.79 -80.94 -31.39
N PHE A 103 24.71 -81.90 -31.29
CA PHE A 103 26.06 -81.68 -30.74
C PHE A 103 26.11 -80.91 -29.39
N GLY A 104 25.10 -81.09 -28.53
CA GLY A 104 25.03 -80.42 -27.22
C GLY A 104 24.40 -79.01 -27.22
N PHE A 105 24.02 -78.48 -28.38
CA PHE A 105 23.33 -77.20 -28.50
C PHE A 105 21.84 -77.40 -28.79
N THR A 106 20.98 -76.70 -28.04
CA THR A 106 19.54 -76.68 -28.29
C THR A 106 19.18 -75.41 -29.05
N ASN A 107 18.72 -75.59 -30.29
CA ASN A 107 18.36 -74.55 -31.24
C ASN A 107 16.88 -74.66 -31.61
N ARG A 108 16.34 -73.67 -32.32
CA ARG A 108 15.02 -73.72 -32.94
C ARG A 108 15.12 -74.46 -34.27
N SER A 109 14.12 -75.28 -34.58
CA SER A 109 13.98 -75.98 -35.86
C SER A 109 13.08 -75.20 -36.81
N LEU A 110 13.46 -75.13 -38.09
CA LEU A 110 12.69 -74.48 -39.15
C LEU A 110 12.72 -75.36 -40.41
N THR A 111 11.58 -75.55 -41.06
CA THR A 111 11.52 -76.14 -42.41
C THR A 111 10.90 -75.12 -43.35
N VAL A 112 11.66 -74.71 -44.37
CA VAL A 112 11.27 -73.70 -45.34
C VAL A 112 10.66 -74.37 -46.58
N GLY A 113 9.41 -74.02 -46.88
CA GLY A 113 8.67 -74.50 -48.06
C GLY A 113 8.83 -73.58 -49.29
N PRO A 114 8.18 -73.88 -50.43
CA PRO A 114 8.34 -73.13 -51.68
C PRO A 114 7.62 -71.77 -51.72
N THR A 115 6.85 -71.41 -50.68
CA THR A 115 6.09 -70.15 -50.58
C THR A 115 6.61 -69.28 -49.45
N ALA A 116 6.39 -67.95 -49.54
CA ALA A 116 6.79 -67.04 -48.46
C ALA A 116 6.08 -67.43 -47.16
N MET A 117 6.78 -67.37 -46.03
CA MET A 117 6.23 -67.73 -44.74
C MET A 117 6.56 -66.68 -43.68
N VAL A 118 5.61 -66.46 -42.79
CA VAL A 118 5.76 -65.62 -41.60
C VAL A 118 5.75 -66.53 -40.40
N LEU A 119 6.83 -66.52 -39.60
CA LEU A 119 6.90 -67.33 -38.40
C LEU A 119 5.99 -66.74 -37.31
N PRO A 120 5.37 -67.59 -36.47
CA PRO A 120 4.63 -67.12 -35.31
C PRO A 120 5.53 -66.27 -34.40
N THR A 121 4.98 -65.20 -33.83
CA THR A 121 5.65 -64.49 -32.74
C THR A 121 5.78 -65.42 -31.55
N VAL A 122 6.98 -65.50 -30.99
CA VAL A 122 7.34 -66.36 -29.87
C VAL A 122 8.09 -65.54 -28.84
N CYS A 123 7.91 -65.84 -27.56
CA CYS A 123 8.62 -65.14 -26.50
C CYS A 123 10.08 -65.56 -26.46
N TRP A 124 10.97 -64.64 -26.09
CA TRP A 124 12.36 -64.96 -25.76
C TRP A 124 12.45 -66.18 -24.82
N ASN A 125 13.34 -67.14 -25.12
CA ASN A 125 13.50 -68.42 -24.41
C ASN A 125 12.31 -69.40 -24.50
N SER A 126 11.29 -69.14 -25.32
CA SER A 126 10.08 -69.98 -25.37
C SER A 126 9.67 -70.38 -26.79
N CYS A 127 9.08 -71.57 -26.91
CA CYS A 127 8.34 -71.98 -28.10
C CYS A 127 6.87 -71.50 -28.10
N SER A 128 6.40 -70.87 -27.01
CA SER A 128 5.03 -70.40 -26.86
C SER A 128 4.80 -69.09 -27.60
N ALA A 129 3.62 -68.96 -28.22
CA ALA A 129 3.11 -67.72 -28.79
C ALA A 129 2.46 -66.79 -27.75
N THR A 130 2.29 -67.26 -26.51
CA THR A 130 1.72 -66.49 -25.40
C THR A 130 2.76 -66.33 -24.28
N CYS A 131 3.12 -65.08 -23.97
CA CYS A 131 4.12 -64.77 -22.95
C CYS A 131 3.49 -64.72 -21.55
N ILE A 132 4.13 -65.34 -20.56
CA ILE A 132 3.65 -65.34 -19.17
C ILE A 132 4.03 -63.98 -18.56
N THR A 133 3.04 -63.13 -18.26
CA THR A 133 3.31 -61.86 -17.57
C THR A 133 3.47 -62.10 -16.06
N PRO A 134 4.55 -61.62 -15.42
CA PRO A 134 4.66 -61.64 -13.96
C PRO A 134 3.56 -60.79 -13.29
N PRO A 135 3.12 -61.12 -12.06
CA PRO A 135 2.22 -60.26 -11.31
C PRO A 135 2.86 -58.90 -11.01
N VAL A 136 2.04 -57.86 -10.94
CA VAL A 136 2.43 -56.47 -10.68
C VAL A 136 1.83 -55.97 -9.37
N LEU A 137 2.45 -54.94 -8.79
CA LEU A 137 1.92 -54.27 -7.59
C LEU A 137 0.72 -53.39 -7.96
N VAL A 138 -0.37 -53.55 -7.22
CA VAL A 138 -1.58 -52.73 -7.33
C VAL A 138 -1.87 -52.09 -5.98
N THR A 139 -1.76 -50.77 -5.91
CA THR A 139 -2.07 -49.99 -4.69
C THR A 139 -3.51 -49.50 -4.75
N PHE A 140 -4.33 -49.94 -3.79
CA PHE A 140 -5.71 -49.51 -3.59
C PHE A 140 -5.75 -48.35 -2.60
N LYS A 141 -6.60 -47.34 -2.87
CA LYS A 141 -6.81 -46.17 -2.00
C LYS A 141 -8.30 -45.88 -1.82
N VAL A 142 -8.74 -45.59 -0.59
CA VAL A 142 -10.11 -45.17 -0.29
C VAL A 142 -10.12 -44.05 0.75
N ASP A 143 -10.87 -42.98 0.46
CA ASP A 143 -11.10 -41.87 1.38
C ASP A 143 -12.30 -42.20 2.29
N MET A 144 -12.05 -42.22 3.59
CA MET A 144 -13.02 -42.59 4.62
C MET A 144 -13.56 -41.38 5.39
N ASN A 145 -13.14 -40.15 5.08
CA ASN A 145 -13.49 -38.93 5.83
C ASN A 145 -15.00 -38.62 5.85
N GLN A 146 -15.76 -39.12 4.88
CA GLN A 146 -17.22 -38.95 4.79
C GLN A 146 -17.99 -40.24 5.08
N SER A 147 -17.30 -41.30 5.49
CA SER A 147 -17.94 -42.56 5.81
C SER A 147 -18.63 -42.50 7.17
N THR A 148 -19.73 -43.23 7.33
CA THR A 148 -20.35 -43.50 8.64
C THR A 148 -19.76 -44.74 9.29
N MET A 149 -18.52 -45.09 8.96
CA MET A 149 -17.85 -46.26 9.51
C MET A 149 -17.70 -46.08 11.03
N PRO A 150 -18.03 -47.09 11.85
CA PRO A 150 -17.85 -47.00 13.30
C PRO A 150 -16.39 -46.71 13.67
N ALA A 151 -16.20 -45.90 14.72
CA ALA A 151 -14.87 -45.65 15.29
C ALA A 151 -14.15 -46.98 15.59
N ASP A 152 -12.84 -47.01 15.39
CA ASP A 152 -11.94 -48.18 15.56
C ASP A 152 -12.09 -49.31 14.52
N SER A 153 -12.96 -49.16 13.51
CA SER A 153 -13.00 -50.10 12.38
C SER A 153 -11.85 -49.85 11.40
N ILE A 154 -11.35 -50.92 10.77
CA ILE A 154 -10.29 -50.85 9.75
C ILE A 154 -10.90 -51.22 8.39
N PRO A 155 -10.79 -50.37 7.36
CA PRO A 155 -11.24 -50.72 6.02
C PRO A 155 -10.38 -51.83 5.40
N GLU A 156 -11.02 -52.66 4.59
CA GLU A 156 -10.47 -53.84 3.95
C GLU A 156 -10.80 -53.79 2.44
N VAL A 157 -9.91 -54.31 1.58
CA VAL A 157 -10.18 -54.46 0.15
C VAL A 157 -10.34 -55.92 -0.24
N ASN A 158 -11.47 -56.25 -0.84
CA ASN A 158 -11.86 -57.63 -1.15
C ASN A 158 -12.24 -57.75 -2.61
N GLY A 159 -11.88 -58.84 -3.26
CA GLY A 159 -12.19 -59.02 -4.66
C GLY A 159 -12.01 -60.45 -5.16
N THR A 160 -12.15 -60.62 -6.46
CA THR A 160 -11.95 -61.93 -7.11
C THR A 160 -10.53 -62.47 -6.89
N PHE A 161 -9.55 -61.60 -6.67
CA PHE A 161 -8.16 -61.98 -6.40
C PHE A 161 -7.90 -62.61 -5.02
N ASN A 162 -8.80 -62.43 -4.06
CA ASN A 162 -8.68 -63.02 -2.72
C ASN A 162 -9.91 -63.86 -2.33
N ASN A 163 -10.68 -64.32 -3.32
CA ASN A 163 -11.95 -65.04 -3.11
C ASN A 163 -12.92 -64.30 -2.18
N TRP A 164 -12.97 -62.97 -2.25
CA TRP A 164 -13.84 -62.12 -1.42
C TRP A 164 -13.61 -62.28 0.10
N CYS A 165 -12.37 -62.55 0.52
CA CYS A 165 -12.02 -62.73 1.92
C CYS A 165 -12.00 -61.40 2.71
N GLY A 166 -13.06 -61.16 3.48
CA GLY A 166 -13.31 -59.94 4.27
C GLY A 166 -12.33 -59.64 5.40
N SER A 167 -11.26 -60.41 5.58
CA SER A 167 -10.26 -60.16 6.62
C SER A 167 -8.83 -60.37 6.13
N CYS A 168 -8.63 -60.52 4.81
CA CYS A 168 -7.33 -60.88 4.25
C CYS A 168 -6.47 -59.67 3.87
N ASN A 169 -7.08 -58.52 3.55
CA ASN A 169 -6.36 -57.33 3.09
C ASN A 169 -6.84 -56.07 3.82
N ALA A 170 -6.48 -55.96 5.10
CA ALA A 170 -6.68 -54.72 5.85
C ALA A 170 -5.83 -53.58 5.26
N MET A 171 -6.37 -52.37 5.27
CA MET A 171 -5.71 -51.16 4.79
C MET A 171 -5.09 -50.38 5.95
N THR A 172 -4.20 -49.44 5.64
CA THR A 172 -3.54 -48.57 6.63
C THR A 172 -3.68 -47.10 6.26
N ASP A 173 -3.90 -46.25 7.26
CA ASP A 173 -3.78 -44.79 7.16
C ASP A 173 -2.54 -44.35 7.95
N ALA A 174 -1.37 -44.46 7.32
CA ALA A 174 -0.10 -44.27 8.01
C ALA A 174 0.24 -42.79 8.29
N ASN A 175 -0.38 -41.86 7.54
CA ASN A 175 -0.16 -40.42 7.61
C ASN A 175 -1.32 -39.66 8.29
N ALA A 176 -2.37 -40.36 8.71
CA ALA A 176 -3.53 -39.82 9.43
C ALA A 176 -4.29 -38.73 8.64
N ASP A 177 -4.41 -38.90 7.33
CA ASP A 177 -5.17 -37.99 6.45
C ASP A 177 -6.59 -38.51 6.13
N GLY A 178 -6.96 -39.67 6.67
CA GLY A 178 -8.25 -40.32 6.44
C GLY A 178 -8.35 -41.06 5.10
N ILE A 179 -7.27 -41.11 4.31
CA ILE A 179 -7.15 -41.92 3.10
C ILE A 179 -6.40 -43.21 3.44
N TRP A 180 -7.10 -44.33 3.29
CA TRP A 180 -6.58 -45.64 3.63
C TRP A 180 -6.01 -46.32 2.39
N GLU A 181 -4.85 -46.97 2.54
CA GLU A 181 -4.11 -47.57 1.43
C GLU A 181 -3.66 -49.02 1.72
N THR A 182 -3.55 -49.84 0.67
CA THR A 182 -2.88 -51.15 0.72
C THR A 182 -2.38 -51.56 -0.66
N THR A 183 -1.37 -52.44 -0.73
CA THR A 183 -0.77 -52.88 -2.01
C THR A 183 -0.79 -54.40 -2.15
N ILE A 184 -1.28 -54.91 -3.28
CA ILE A 184 -1.47 -56.34 -3.57
C ILE A 184 -0.77 -56.72 -4.88
N LEU A 185 -0.16 -57.91 -4.95
CA LEU A 185 0.36 -58.46 -6.20
C LEU A 185 -0.75 -59.13 -7.01
N LEU A 186 -1.02 -58.63 -8.22
CA LEU A 186 -2.03 -59.17 -9.12
C LEU A 186 -1.44 -59.51 -10.50
N ASN A 187 -1.87 -60.64 -11.07
CA ASN A 187 -1.57 -60.96 -12.47
C ASN A 187 -2.34 -60.00 -13.40
N SER A 188 -1.86 -59.82 -14.63
CA SER A 188 -2.63 -59.09 -15.63
C SER A 188 -3.99 -59.75 -15.86
N GLY A 189 -5.04 -58.94 -15.99
CA GLY A 189 -6.42 -59.42 -16.11
C GLY A 189 -7.45 -58.47 -15.53
N SER A 190 -8.72 -58.89 -15.59
CA SER A 190 -9.84 -58.13 -15.02
C SER A 190 -10.27 -58.72 -13.68
N TYR A 191 -10.50 -57.83 -12.70
CA TYR A 191 -10.90 -58.16 -11.35
C TYR A 191 -12.14 -57.35 -10.97
N GLU A 192 -12.92 -57.91 -10.05
CA GLU A 192 -13.93 -57.18 -9.31
C GLU A 192 -13.46 -57.00 -7.87
N TYR A 193 -13.76 -55.86 -7.26
CA TYR A 193 -13.41 -55.61 -5.86
C TYR A 193 -14.43 -54.71 -5.15
N LYS A 194 -14.34 -54.63 -3.82
CA LYS A 194 -15.18 -53.81 -2.94
C LYS A 194 -14.44 -53.49 -1.64
N PHE A 195 -14.69 -52.31 -1.09
CA PHE A 195 -14.24 -51.95 0.25
C PHE A 195 -15.23 -52.40 1.33
N SER A 196 -14.74 -53.08 2.37
CA SER A 196 -15.52 -53.48 3.57
C SER A 196 -14.84 -53.04 4.84
N TYR A 197 -15.45 -53.31 5.98
CA TYR A 197 -14.77 -53.28 7.27
C TYR A 197 -15.32 -54.37 8.20
N SER A 198 -14.48 -54.80 9.13
CA SER A 198 -14.80 -55.74 10.20
C SER A 198 -15.39 -57.07 9.68
N ASN A 199 -14.71 -57.71 8.72
CA ASN A 199 -15.14 -58.99 8.15
C ASN A 199 -16.59 -58.98 7.63
N TRP A 200 -16.85 -58.06 6.69
CA TRP A 200 -18.17 -57.85 6.08
C TRP A 200 -19.29 -57.40 7.02
N THR A 201 -18.98 -56.98 8.26
CA THR A 201 -19.97 -56.33 9.15
C THR A 201 -20.53 -55.06 8.51
N GLY A 202 -19.69 -54.33 7.77
CA GLY A 202 -20.12 -53.28 6.86
C GLY A 202 -19.40 -53.35 5.52
N GLN A 203 -20.05 -52.85 4.49
CA GLN A 203 -19.52 -52.75 3.13
C GLN A 203 -20.03 -51.50 2.45
N GLU A 204 -19.28 -51.03 1.46
CA GLU A 204 -19.70 -49.88 0.68
C GLU A 204 -20.95 -50.20 -0.15
N SER A 205 -21.81 -49.19 -0.32
CA SER A 205 -22.98 -49.27 -1.20
C SER A 205 -22.66 -48.57 -2.52
N LEU A 206 -22.61 -49.33 -3.61
CA LEU A 206 -22.24 -48.83 -4.93
C LEU A 206 -23.47 -48.69 -5.83
N ILE A 207 -23.51 -47.64 -6.64
CA ILE A 207 -24.59 -47.39 -7.60
C ILE A 207 -24.30 -48.16 -8.91
N PRO A 208 -25.17 -49.09 -9.34
CA PRO A 208 -25.00 -49.82 -10.60
C PRO A 208 -24.91 -48.88 -11.81
N GLY A 209 -23.95 -49.14 -12.70
CA GLY A 209 -23.81 -48.41 -13.97
C GLY A 209 -22.98 -47.12 -13.89
N THR A 210 -22.41 -46.81 -12.72
CA THR A 210 -21.40 -45.75 -12.58
C THR A 210 -20.05 -46.19 -13.15
N SER A 211 -19.19 -45.23 -13.50
CA SER A 211 -17.98 -45.42 -14.33
C SER A 211 -16.99 -46.47 -13.83
N CYS A 212 -16.94 -46.72 -12.52
CA CYS A 212 -16.05 -47.71 -11.92
C CYS A 212 -16.76 -49.01 -11.51
N THR A 213 -18.06 -49.15 -11.75
CA THR A 213 -18.84 -50.30 -11.26
C THR A 213 -19.11 -51.34 -12.33
N ILE A 214 -19.24 -52.58 -11.88
CA ILE A 214 -19.75 -53.72 -12.65
C ILE A 214 -20.76 -54.46 -11.78
N THR A 215 -21.85 -54.94 -12.38
CA THR A 215 -22.88 -55.71 -11.68
C THR A 215 -22.88 -57.15 -12.17
N THR A 216 -22.49 -58.07 -11.29
CA THR A 216 -22.43 -59.50 -11.57
C THR A 216 -23.42 -60.21 -10.66
N GLY A 217 -24.50 -60.73 -11.25
CA GLY A 217 -25.63 -61.28 -10.49
C GLY A 217 -26.37 -60.19 -9.69
N VAL A 218 -26.46 -60.37 -8.38
CA VAL A 218 -27.12 -59.41 -7.47
C VAL A 218 -26.17 -58.37 -6.86
N ASN A 219 -24.86 -58.51 -7.10
CA ASN A 219 -23.85 -57.68 -6.47
C ASN A 219 -23.34 -56.62 -7.45
N THR A 220 -23.34 -55.36 -7.03
CA THR A 220 -22.59 -54.28 -7.68
C THR A 220 -21.26 -54.11 -6.98
N ASN A 221 -20.18 -54.25 -7.74
CA ASN A 221 -18.79 -54.20 -7.31
C ASN A 221 -18.02 -53.16 -8.13
N ARG A 222 -16.79 -52.84 -7.74
CA ARG A 222 -15.87 -52.03 -8.54
C ARG A 222 -15.13 -52.91 -9.55
N ALA A 223 -14.90 -52.39 -10.75
CA ALA A 223 -14.15 -53.05 -11.81
C ALA A 223 -12.69 -52.56 -11.80
N LEU A 224 -11.76 -53.49 -11.99
CA LEU A 224 -10.32 -53.22 -12.11
C LEU A 224 -9.75 -54.00 -13.30
N THR A 225 -8.96 -53.34 -14.14
CA THR A 225 -8.16 -54.01 -15.17
C THR A 225 -6.68 -53.78 -14.86
N VAL A 226 -5.93 -54.86 -14.71
CA VAL A 226 -4.50 -54.86 -14.39
C VAL A 226 -3.70 -55.19 -15.66
N GLY A 227 -2.74 -54.33 -15.99
CA GLY A 227 -1.80 -54.49 -17.11
C GLY A 227 -0.50 -55.22 -16.71
N SER A 228 0.58 -54.94 -17.44
CA SER A 228 1.92 -55.52 -17.20
C SER A 228 2.85 -54.64 -16.38
N THR A 229 2.37 -53.49 -15.87
CA THR A 229 3.12 -52.57 -15.00
C THR A 229 2.40 -52.34 -13.68
N ALA A 230 3.14 -51.99 -12.62
CA ALA A 230 2.54 -51.59 -11.35
C ALA A 230 1.59 -50.39 -11.53
N ILE A 231 0.50 -50.36 -10.77
CA ILE A 231 -0.51 -49.29 -10.81
C ILE A 231 -0.89 -48.84 -9.41
N VAL A 232 -0.98 -47.53 -9.23
CA VAL A 232 -1.56 -46.90 -8.03
C VAL A 232 -2.93 -46.36 -8.43
N LEU A 233 -3.98 -46.86 -7.80
CA LEU A 233 -5.34 -46.40 -8.08
C LEU A 233 -5.56 -45.01 -7.48
N PRO A 234 -6.37 -44.15 -8.12
CA PRO A 234 -6.77 -42.88 -7.54
C PRO A 234 -7.55 -43.10 -6.24
N SER A 235 -7.43 -42.17 -5.29
CA SER A 235 -8.29 -42.17 -4.11
C SER A 235 -9.74 -41.89 -4.51
N VAL A 236 -10.65 -42.67 -3.95
CA VAL A 236 -12.09 -42.58 -4.21
C VAL A 236 -12.82 -42.53 -2.87
N CYS A 237 -13.96 -41.85 -2.82
CA CYS A 237 -14.80 -41.84 -1.63
C CYS A 237 -15.38 -43.23 -1.38
N TYR A 238 -15.49 -43.61 -0.11
CA TYR A 238 -16.21 -44.83 0.29
C TYR A 238 -17.63 -44.84 -0.29
N GLY A 239 -17.97 -45.85 -1.11
CA GLY A 239 -19.27 -45.95 -1.80
C GLY A 239 -19.41 -45.17 -3.11
N LEU A 240 -18.41 -44.39 -3.56
CA LEU A 240 -18.46 -43.63 -4.82
C LEU A 240 -17.33 -43.97 -5.78
N CYS A 241 -17.54 -43.74 -7.07
CA CYS A 241 -16.51 -43.91 -8.11
C CYS A 241 -15.59 -42.70 -8.29
N THR A 242 -15.80 -41.65 -7.52
CA THR A 242 -15.07 -40.37 -7.59
C THR A 242 -14.46 -40.06 -6.23
N ALA A 243 -13.53 -39.10 -6.19
CA ALA A 243 -13.06 -38.53 -4.93
C ALA A 243 -14.25 -38.02 -4.08
N CYS A 244 -14.09 -37.98 -2.75
CA CYS A 244 -15.11 -37.40 -1.88
C CYS A 244 -15.38 -35.95 -2.29
N SER A 245 -16.67 -35.57 -2.29
CA SER A 245 -17.01 -34.16 -2.48
C SER A 245 -16.55 -33.43 -1.24
N THR A 246 -15.38 -32.81 -1.24
CA THR A 246 -15.12 -31.74 -0.26
C THR A 246 -16.29 -30.78 -0.38
N GLY A 247 -16.84 -30.29 0.74
CA GLY A 247 -17.85 -29.23 0.67
C GLY A 247 -17.38 -28.07 -0.21
N PRO A 248 -18.23 -27.07 -0.51
CA PRO A 248 -17.73 -25.87 -1.17
C PRO A 248 -16.49 -25.40 -0.40
N THR A 249 -15.35 -25.31 -1.10
CA THR A 249 -14.14 -24.74 -0.52
C THR A 249 -14.48 -23.31 -0.17
N LEU A 250 -14.72 -23.05 1.12
CA LEU A 250 -15.04 -21.71 1.58
C LEU A 250 -13.83 -20.82 1.30
N THR A 251 -14.06 -19.66 0.71
CA THR A 251 -12.98 -18.70 0.46
C THR A 251 -12.58 -18.07 1.77
N GLN A 252 -11.28 -17.89 2.01
CA GLN A 252 -10.79 -17.16 3.17
C GLN A 252 -11.44 -15.76 3.22
N MET A 253 -11.91 -15.36 4.40
CA MET A 253 -12.54 -14.06 4.59
C MET A 253 -11.61 -12.90 4.27
N ASN A 254 -12.16 -11.77 3.84
CA ASN A 254 -11.44 -10.53 3.57
C ASN A 254 -12.29 -9.34 4.03
N LEU A 255 -11.72 -8.13 4.07
CA LEU A 255 -12.51 -6.92 4.33
C LEU A 255 -13.45 -6.61 3.14
N PRO A 256 -14.70 -6.17 3.41
CA PRO A 256 -15.35 -6.08 4.72
C PRO A 256 -15.71 -7.46 5.28
N VAL A 257 -15.51 -7.68 6.59
CA VAL A 257 -15.92 -8.90 7.29
C VAL A 257 -17.29 -8.65 7.93
N THR A 258 -18.33 -9.21 7.30
CA THR A 258 -19.74 -9.03 7.70
C THR A 258 -20.39 -10.31 8.24
N PHE A 259 -19.66 -11.43 8.31
CA PHE A 259 -20.15 -12.74 8.80
C PHE A 259 -21.34 -13.40 8.03
N GLU A 260 -21.96 -12.74 7.06
CA GLU A 260 -23.15 -13.24 6.33
C GLU A 260 -22.88 -14.21 5.15
N GLY A 261 -21.69 -14.18 4.56
CA GLY A 261 -21.38 -14.92 3.33
C GLY A 261 -21.30 -16.45 3.50
N THR A 262 -22.25 -17.19 2.95
CA THR A 262 -22.28 -18.67 3.03
C THR A 262 -21.18 -19.39 2.25
N ALA A 263 -20.42 -18.67 1.42
CA ALA A 263 -19.28 -19.20 0.66
C ALA A 263 -17.92 -18.76 1.25
N VAL A 264 -17.93 -18.04 2.39
CA VAL A 264 -16.74 -17.49 3.04
C VAL A 264 -16.47 -18.26 4.34
N ASP A 265 -15.19 -18.51 4.62
CA ASP A 265 -14.75 -19.20 5.83
C ASP A 265 -14.60 -18.20 6.97
N TYR A 266 -15.70 -17.93 7.68
CA TYR A 266 -15.68 -17.11 8.88
C TYR A 266 -15.40 -17.95 10.12
N GLY A 267 -14.56 -17.43 11.01
CA GLY A 267 -14.34 -18.02 12.32
C GLY A 267 -13.88 -17.01 13.35
N VAL A 268 -13.97 -17.43 14.61
CA VAL A 268 -13.46 -16.68 15.76
C VAL A 268 -12.81 -17.62 16.77
N ILE A 269 -11.78 -17.13 17.46
CA ILE A 269 -11.09 -17.85 18.54
C ILE A 269 -10.99 -16.93 19.75
N GLY A 270 -11.66 -17.27 20.84
CA GLY A 270 -11.57 -16.54 22.10
C GLY A 270 -10.39 -16.99 22.96
N PHE A 271 -9.85 -16.09 23.79
CA PHE A 271 -8.75 -16.38 24.72
C PHE A 271 -8.87 -15.58 26.02
N ASP A 272 -8.08 -15.95 27.03
CA ASP A 272 -7.95 -15.26 28.32
C ASP A 272 -9.29 -15.06 29.07
N GLY A 273 -10.22 -16.01 28.92
CA GLY A 273 -11.55 -15.99 29.52
C GLY A 273 -12.68 -15.55 28.59
N ALA A 274 -12.42 -15.43 27.27
CA ALA A 274 -13.40 -15.18 26.22
C ALA A 274 -13.63 -16.39 25.27
N GLU A 275 -13.23 -17.60 25.67
CA GLU A 275 -13.19 -18.82 24.84
C GLU A 275 -14.56 -19.23 24.28
N ALA A 276 -15.66 -18.81 24.91
CA ALA A 276 -17.03 -19.06 24.44
C ALA A 276 -17.51 -18.08 23.35
N SER A 277 -16.57 -17.38 22.69
CA SER A 277 -16.87 -16.52 21.54
C SER A 277 -17.38 -17.34 20.36
N THR A 278 -18.50 -16.94 19.76
CA THR A 278 -19.19 -17.71 18.70
C THR A 278 -19.85 -16.78 17.68
N ILE A 279 -20.02 -17.24 16.44
CA ILE A 279 -20.86 -16.58 15.44
C ILE A 279 -22.30 -17.08 15.63
N VAL A 280 -23.25 -16.16 15.78
CA VAL A 280 -24.67 -16.45 16.05
C VAL A 280 -25.56 -15.52 15.23
N THR A 281 -26.84 -15.86 15.09
CA THR A 281 -27.83 -14.92 14.56
C THR A 281 -27.96 -13.69 15.46
N ASP A 282 -28.04 -12.49 14.87
CA ASP A 282 -28.23 -11.23 15.59
C ASP A 282 -29.52 -11.28 16.43
N PRO A 283 -29.46 -11.04 17.76
CA PRO A 283 -30.63 -11.05 18.63
C PRO A 283 -31.72 -10.03 18.27
N THR A 284 -31.36 -8.98 17.53
CA THR A 284 -32.23 -7.87 17.14
C THR A 284 -32.63 -7.90 15.67
N ASN A 285 -31.95 -8.71 14.84
CA ASN A 285 -32.21 -8.84 13.41
C ASN A 285 -31.94 -10.28 12.90
N PRO A 286 -32.97 -11.15 12.80
CA PRO A 286 -32.78 -12.55 12.40
C PRO A 286 -32.18 -12.78 11.01
N ALA A 287 -32.14 -11.76 10.15
CA ALA A 287 -31.53 -11.82 8.82
C ALA A 287 -30.03 -11.48 8.83
N ASN A 288 -29.44 -11.24 10.00
CA ASN A 288 -28.04 -10.89 10.20
C ASN A 288 -27.38 -11.90 11.15
N THR A 289 -26.08 -12.08 11.03
CA THR A 289 -25.21 -12.83 11.94
C THR A 289 -24.16 -11.92 12.54
N VAL A 290 -23.74 -12.23 13.76
CA VAL A 290 -22.83 -11.40 14.54
C VAL A 290 -21.92 -12.29 15.35
N VAL A 291 -20.78 -11.76 15.78
CA VAL A 291 -19.96 -12.42 16.78
C VAL A 291 -20.51 -12.09 18.17
N LYS A 292 -20.86 -13.13 18.93
CA LYS A 292 -21.15 -13.06 20.36
C LYS A 292 -19.88 -13.33 21.15
N VAL A 293 -19.48 -12.38 21.99
CA VAL A 293 -18.36 -12.52 22.93
C VAL A 293 -18.91 -12.68 24.33
N ILE A 294 -18.54 -13.77 25.01
CA ILE A 294 -18.82 -13.96 26.44
C ILE A 294 -17.52 -13.72 27.19
N LYS A 295 -17.39 -12.58 27.86
CA LYS A 295 -16.26 -12.31 28.76
C LYS A 295 -16.64 -12.85 30.14
N SER A 296 -16.06 -13.99 30.51
CA SER A 296 -16.41 -14.71 31.74
C SER A 296 -16.05 -13.93 33.01
N ALA A 297 -16.64 -14.32 34.15
CA ALA A 297 -16.31 -13.73 35.46
C ALA A 297 -14.84 -13.99 35.89
N SER A 298 -14.15 -14.94 35.27
CA SER A 298 -12.72 -15.21 35.48
C SER A 298 -11.81 -14.58 34.42
N ALA A 299 -12.36 -13.82 33.48
CA ALA A 299 -11.60 -13.27 32.35
C ALA A 299 -10.49 -12.32 32.81
N LEU A 300 -9.33 -12.43 32.17
CA LEU A 300 -8.21 -11.52 32.41
C LEU A 300 -8.49 -10.14 31.78
N PRO A 301 -7.77 -9.08 32.21
CA PRO A 301 -7.83 -7.77 31.57
C PRO A 301 -7.53 -7.80 30.06
N SER A 302 -6.79 -8.82 29.60
CA SER A 302 -6.39 -9.08 28.22
C SER A 302 -7.38 -9.96 27.42
N ALA A 303 -8.51 -10.38 27.98
CA ALA A 303 -9.45 -11.26 27.27
C ALA A 303 -9.94 -10.64 25.94
N GLY A 304 -9.88 -11.43 24.88
CA GLY A 304 -10.22 -10.99 23.54
C GLY A 304 -10.62 -12.13 22.61
N THR A 305 -10.99 -11.75 21.39
CA THR A 305 -11.48 -12.65 20.35
C THR A 305 -10.71 -12.35 19.07
N ILE A 306 -10.02 -13.36 18.54
CA ILE A 306 -9.34 -13.31 17.25
C ILE A 306 -10.37 -13.56 16.16
N ILE A 307 -10.39 -12.74 15.11
CA ILE A 307 -11.21 -12.94 13.92
C ILE A 307 -10.37 -13.76 12.94
N THR A 308 -10.58 -15.08 12.97
CA THR A 308 -9.83 -16.04 12.14
C THR A 308 -10.56 -17.38 12.03
N ALA A 309 -10.49 -18.01 10.85
CA ALA A 309 -10.99 -19.36 10.66
C ALA A 309 -10.15 -20.41 11.39
N ALA A 310 -10.54 -21.70 11.30
CA ALA A 310 -9.83 -22.80 11.97
C ALA A 310 -8.34 -22.90 11.58
N ALA A 311 -7.98 -22.47 10.38
CA ALA A 311 -6.59 -22.42 9.90
C ALA A 311 -5.75 -21.28 10.49
N ALA A 312 -6.36 -20.37 11.26
CA ALA A 312 -5.72 -19.20 11.88
C ALA A 312 -5.05 -18.20 10.92
N LEU A 313 -5.36 -18.26 9.62
CA LEU A 313 -4.72 -17.46 8.56
C LEU A 313 -5.12 -15.97 8.54
N GLY A 314 -6.20 -15.57 9.23
CA GLY A 314 -6.70 -14.20 9.19
C GLY A 314 -7.43 -13.88 7.89
N LEU A 315 -7.19 -12.69 7.35
CA LEU A 315 -7.77 -12.13 6.13
C LEU A 315 -6.99 -12.57 4.89
N ALA A 316 -7.69 -12.76 3.77
CA ALA A 316 -7.10 -13.12 2.49
C ALA A 316 -6.22 -12.01 1.88
N SER A 317 -6.35 -10.78 2.35
CA SER A 317 -5.49 -9.65 1.97
C SER A 317 -5.18 -8.78 3.19
N PRO A 318 -4.01 -8.13 3.22
CA PRO A 318 -3.69 -7.19 4.30
C PRO A 318 -4.68 -6.04 4.37
N VAL A 319 -4.92 -5.54 5.58
CA VAL A 319 -5.69 -4.33 5.81
C VAL A 319 -5.04 -3.18 5.02
N PRO A 320 -5.77 -2.52 4.11
CA PRO A 320 -5.19 -1.58 3.16
C PRO A 320 -4.97 -0.19 3.79
N PHE A 321 -4.18 -0.13 4.86
CA PHE A 321 -3.79 1.15 5.45
C PHE A 321 -2.95 1.97 4.48
N SER A 322 -3.16 3.28 4.50
CA SER A 322 -2.35 4.26 3.78
C SER A 322 -2.09 5.48 4.66
N ALA A 323 -1.20 6.37 4.22
CA ALA A 323 -0.96 7.63 4.91
C ALA A 323 -2.22 8.52 5.01
N SER A 324 -3.19 8.33 4.11
CA SER A 324 -4.47 9.06 4.11
C SER A 324 -5.63 8.28 4.71
N ASN A 325 -5.50 6.97 4.95
CA ASN A 325 -6.51 6.15 5.60
C ASN A 325 -5.89 5.13 6.56
N THR A 326 -5.89 5.47 7.84
CA THR A 326 -5.36 4.65 8.94
C THR A 326 -6.47 4.10 9.85
N SER A 327 -7.73 4.18 9.43
CA SER A 327 -8.87 3.91 10.30
C SER A 327 -9.70 2.70 9.86
N MET A 328 -10.15 1.92 10.83
CA MET A 328 -11.12 0.83 10.65
C MET A 328 -12.38 1.11 11.47
N SER A 329 -13.49 0.51 11.10
CA SER A 329 -14.73 0.55 11.88
C SER A 329 -15.17 -0.84 12.31
N LEU A 330 -15.82 -0.91 13.47
CA LEU A 330 -16.47 -2.12 13.98
C LEU A 330 -17.82 -1.73 14.58
N LYS A 331 -18.87 -2.44 14.20
CA LYS A 331 -20.19 -2.29 14.82
C LYS A 331 -20.21 -3.11 16.11
N VAL A 332 -20.53 -2.48 17.22
CA VAL A 332 -20.43 -3.06 18.56
C VAL A 332 -21.73 -2.85 19.31
N TRP A 333 -22.21 -3.91 19.94
CA TRP A 333 -23.23 -3.85 20.99
C TRP A 333 -22.57 -4.08 22.33
N SER A 334 -22.86 -3.20 23.29
CA SER A 334 -22.34 -3.30 24.66
C SER A 334 -23.47 -3.07 25.68
N PRO A 335 -23.51 -3.82 26.79
CA PRO A 335 -24.43 -3.56 27.90
C PRO A 335 -24.12 -2.23 28.62
N ASP A 336 -22.88 -1.77 28.56
CA ASP A 336 -22.41 -0.56 29.24
C ASP A 336 -21.84 0.46 28.24
N ALA A 337 -22.00 1.75 28.54
CA ALA A 337 -21.27 2.84 27.89
C ALA A 337 -20.00 3.18 28.68
N GLY A 338 -19.02 3.80 28.03
CA GLY A 338 -17.76 4.21 28.65
C GLY A 338 -16.72 3.10 28.76
N ILE A 339 -16.98 1.89 28.23
CA ILE A 339 -15.98 0.82 28.18
C ILE A 339 -14.99 1.06 27.04
N GLN A 340 -13.72 0.69 27.26
CA GLN A 340 -12.71 0.64 26.21
C GLN A 340 -12.84 -0.65 25.42
N VAL A 341 -12.98 -0.52 24.11
CA VAL A 341 -12.78 -1.62 23.17
C VAL A 341 -11.43 -1.40 22.52
N ARG A 342 -10.57 -2.42 22.53
CA ARG A 342 -9.29 -2.39 21.81
C ARG A 342 -9.40 -3.22 20.55
N LEU A 343 -8.83 -2.71 19.45
CA LEU A 343 -8.66 -3.45 18.21
C LEU A 343 -7.17 -3.59 17.93
N LYS A 344 -6.73 -4.83 17.77
CA LYS A 344 -5.38 -5.18 17.32
C LYS A 344 -5.45 -5.67 15.88
N VAL A 345 -4.51 -5.24 15.06
CA VAL A 345 -4.23 -5.85 13.76
C VAL A 345 -2.76 -6.23 13.69
N GLU A 346 -2.48 -7.42 13.16
CA GLU A 346 -1.15 -8.02 13.16
C GLU A 346 -0.90 -8.82 11.88
N ASN A 347 0.37 -9.10 11.60
CA ASN A 347 0.77 -10.08 10.59
C ASN A 347 0.53 -11.49 11.15
N HIS A 348 -0.29 -12.30 10.48
CA HIS A 348 -0.61 -13.66 10.95
C HIS A 348 0.64 -14.56 11.08
N SER A 349 1.69 -14.30 10.29
CA SER A 349 2.96 -15.03 10.30
C SER A 349 4.00 -14.48 11.28
N ASP A 350 3.82 -13.26 11.79
CA ASP A 350 4.72 -12.65 12.78
C ASP A 350 3.95 -11.69 13.72
N VAL A 351 3.60 -12.20 14.90
CA VAL A 351 2.82 -11.47 15.91
C VAL A 351 3.52 -10.22 16.47
N ASN A 352 4.83 -10.06 16.24
CA ASN A 352 5.56 -8.85 16.64
C ASN A 352 5.31 -7.68 15.67
N GLN A 353 4.85 -7.97 14.45
CA GLN A 353 4.38 -6.96 13.50
C GLN A 353 2.90 -6.70 13.76
N SER A 354 2.61 -5.73 14.63
CA SER A 354 1.24 -5.39 14.99
C SER A 354 1.10 -3.91 15.31
N VAL A 355 -0.15 -3.46 15.35
CA VAL A 355 -0.54 -2.17 15.92
C VAL A 355 -1.89 -2.33 16.63
N GLU A 356 -2.06 -1.60 17.71
CA GLU A 356 -3.26 -1.62 18.54
C GLU A 356 -3.78 -0.20 18.70
N THR A 357 -5.09 -0.03 18.71
CA THR A 357 -5.72 1.25 19.07
C THR A 357 -7.03 0.97 19.81
N GLU A 358 -7.59 2.00 20.43
CA GLU A 358 -8.75 1.90 21.31
C GLU A 358 -9.85 2.87 20.90
N ALA A 359 -11.09 2.45 21.12
CA ALA A 359 -12.26 3.29 21.01
C ALA A 359 -13.19 3.06 22.20
N THR A 360 -13.77 4.15 22.71
CA THR A 360 -14.69 4.10 23.84
C THR A 360 -16.12 4.01 23.36
N THR A 361 -16.89 3.09 23.96
CA THR A 361 -18.34 3.03 23.75
C THR A 361 -19.04 4.26 24.33
N THR A 362 -20.06 4.76 23.64
CA THR A 362 -20.92 5.87 24.10
C THR A 362 -22.37 5.44 24.35
N VAL A 363 -22.79 4.34 23.72
CA VAL A 363 -24.12 3.74 23.86
C VAL A 363 -24.07 2.52 24.80
N ALA A 364 -25.00 2.46 25.75
CA ALA A 364 -25.26 1.31 26.62
C ALA A 364 -26.53 0.58 26.16
N ASN A 365 -26.53 -0.76 26.22
CA ASN A 365 -27.61 -1.64 25.76
C ASN A 365 -28.05 -1.40 24.31
N GLY A 366 -27.12 -1.02 23.44
CA GLY A 366 -27.42 -0.68 22.05
C GLY A 366 -26.23 -0.87 21.13
N TRP A 367 -26.54 -0.96 19.84
CA TRP A 367 -25.54 -1.00 18.76
C TRP A 367 -25.00 0.41 18.49
N GLN A 368 -23.70 0.50 18.25
CA GLN A 368 -23.02 1.70 17.75
C GLN A 368 -21.84 1.28 16.85
N THR A 369 -21.41 2.16 15.95
CA THR A 369 -20.18 1.93 15.18
C THR A 369 -19.03 2.65 15.86
N LEU A 370 -18.01 1.89 16.27
CA LEU A 370 -16.76 2.42 16.78
C LEU A 370 -15.76 2.60 15.64
N VAL A 371 -14.98 3.67 15.69
CA VAL A 371 -13.91 3.96 14.72
C VAL A 371 -12.57 3.88 15.43
N PHE A 372 -11.68 3.06 14.90
CA PHE A 372 -10.36 2.76 15.42
C PHE A 372 -9.32 3.42 14.52
N ASN A 373 -8.64 4.47 15.00
CA ASN A 373 -7.60 5.16 14.24
C ASN A 373 -6.21 4.67 14.65
N PHE A 374 -5.58 3.86 13.80
CA PHE A 374 -4.27 3.26 14.06
C PHE A 374 -3.10 4.25 13.95
N ALA A 375 -3.31 5.47 13.44
CA ALA A 375 -2.33 6.55 13.60
C ALA A 375 -2.21 7.01 15.07
N ASN A 376 -3.22 6.71 15.88
CA ASN A 376 -3.22 6.93 17.33
C ASN A 376 -3.09 5.57 18.02
N GLN A 377 -1.90 4.96 17.97
CA GLN A 377 -1.66 3.69 18.62
C GLN A 377 -1.89 3.77 20.14
N ALA A 378 -2.32 2.67 20.74
CA ALA A 378 -2.49 2.56 22.19
C ALA A 378 -1.15 2.79 22.91
N PRO A 379 -1.12 3.46 24.08
CA PRO A 379 0.10 3.69 24.81
C PRO A 379 0.84 2.38 25.13
N GLY A 380 2.15 2.34 24.82
CA GLY A 380 3.00 1.17 25.07
C GLY A 380 2.97 0.10 23.97
N THR A 381 2.26 0.31 22.86
CA THR A 381 2.25 -0.61 21.71
C THR A 381 3.06 -0.05 20.54
N ALA A 382 3.38 -0.89 19.56
CA ALA A 382 4.05 -0.45 18.34
C ALA A 382 3.17 0.56 17.56
N ALA A 383 3.82 1.54 16.92
CA ALA A 383 3.14 2.46 16.01
C ALA A 383 2.79 1.76 14.68
N LEU A 384 1.76 2.27 13.99
CA LEU A 384 1.40 1.75 12.67
C LEU A 384 2.60 1.84 11.71
N ASN A 385 2.96 0.70 11.13
CA ASN A 385 3.98 0.61 10.10
C ASN A 385 3.34 0.13 8.80
N LEU A 386 3.25 1.03 7.82
CA LEU A 386 2.62 0.77 6.52
C LEU A 386 3.42 -0.25 5.66
N ALA A 387 4.62 -0.65 6.07
CA ALA A 387 5.38 -1.71 5.41
C ALA A 387 4.99 -3.12 5.90
N TYR A 388 4.26 -3.25 7.00
CA TYR A 388 3.83 -4.55 7.52
C TYR A 388 2.59 -5.07 6.79
N SER A 389 2.59 -6.37 6.54
CA SER A 389 1.43 -7.11 6.01
C SER A 389 0.50 -7.47 7.16
N LEU A 390 -0.31 -6.50 7.61
CA LEU A 390 -1.24 -6.68 8.73
C LEU A 390 -2.53 -7.30 8.22
N ASP A 391 -2.76 -8.58 8.46
CA ASP A 391 -3.84 -9.37 7.87
C ASP A 391 -4.63 -10.19 8.89
N LYS A 392 -4.42 -10.02 10.20
CA LYS A 392 -5.22 -10.70 11.24
C LYS A 392 -5.67 -9.71 12.30
N ALA A 393 -6.95 -9.76 12.69
CA ALA A 393 -7.55 -8.83 13.64
C ALA A 393 -7.96 -9.53 14.95
N SER A 394 -7.83 -8.84 16.08
CA SER A 394 -8.34 -9.27 17.38
C SER A 394 -9.08 -8.13 18.08
N VAL A 395 -10.25 -8.43 18.66
CA VAL A 395 -11.11 -7.48 19.36
C VAL A 395 -11.10 -7.79 20.86
N PHE A 396 -10.89 -6.78 21.69
CA PHE A 396 -10.88 -6.91 23.14
C PHE A 396 -12.00 -6.08 23.74
N MET A 397 -13.07 -6.76 24.18
CA MET A 397 -14.24 -6.11 24.78
C MET A 397 -13.96 -5.76 26.24
N ASN A 398 -14.23 -4.50 26.62
CA ASN A 398 -13.95 -3.96 27.95
C ASN A 398 -12.49 -4.20 28.38
N PHE A 399 -11.57 -3.79 27.50
CA PHE A 399 -10.12 -3.99 27.65
C PHE A 399 -9.59 -3.37 28.96
N ALA A 400 -8.56 -3.99 29.52
CA ALA A 400 -7.94 -3.63 30.80
C ALA A 400 -8.83 -3.82 32.05
N VAL A 401 -10.06 -4.34 31.90
CA VAL A 401 -10.96 -4.66 33.02
C VAL A 401 -11.11 -6.17 33.15
N ALA A 402 -10.76 -6.71 34.32
CA ALA A 402 -10.94 -8.13 34.62
C ALA A 402 -12.42 -8.49 34.79
N GLY A 403 -12.77 -9.74 34.46
CA GLY A 403 -14.10 -10.31 34.72
C GLY A 403 -14.45 -10.35 36.21
N SER A 404 -13.46 -10.47 37.09
CA SER A 404 -13.67 -10.46 38.54
C SER A 404 -14.15 -9.11 39.08
N VAL A 405 -13.97 -8.03 38.30
CA VAL A 405 -14.43 -6.68 38.63
C VAL A 405 -15.79 -6.38 38.00
N SER A 406 -16.00 -6.79 36.74
CA SER A 406 -17.20 -6.45 35.95
C SER A 406 -18.29 -7.53 35.96
N GLY A 407 -17.99 -8.73 36.45
CA GLY A 407 -18.82 -9.92 36.28
C GLY A 407 -18.75 -10.51 34.87
N GLU A 408 -19.46 -11.61 34.65
CA GLU A 408 -19.64 -12.14 33.29
C GLU A 408 -20.54 -11.19 32.48
N LYS A 409 -20.08 -10.81 31.28
CA LYS A 409 -20.78 -9.90 30.37
C LYS A 409 -20.78 -10.45 28.96
N ILE A 410 -21.89 -10.21 28.26
CA ILE A 410 -22.05 -10.56 26.85
C ILE A 410 -21.93 -9.28 26.02
N TYR A 411 -21.14 -9.36 24.95
CA TYR A 411 -21.00 -8.32 23.95
C TYR A 411 -21.27 -8.91 22.57
N TYR A 412 -21.57 -8.04 21.60
CA TYR A 412 -21.63 -8.45 20.20
C TYR A 412 -20.81 -7.50 19.34
N PHE A 413 -20.21 -8.03 18.27
CA PHE A 413 -19.61 -7.20 17.24
C PHE A 413 -19.87 -7.76 15.84
N ASP A 414 -19.84 -6.88 14.86
CA ASP A 414 -20.13 -7.14 13.46
C ASP A 414 -19.46 -6.07 12.58
N ASP A 415 -19.52 -6.23 11.26
CA ASP A 415 -19.12 -5.23 10.27
C ASP A 415 -17.70 -4.68 10.50
N LEU A 416 -16.69 -5.55 10.52
CA LEU A 416 -15.29 -5.09 10.54
C LEU A 416 -14.89 -4.62 9.13
N MET A 417 -14.65 -3.33 8.98
CA MET A 417 -14.44 -2.69 7.68
C MET A 417 -13.32 -1.65 7.74
N MET A 418 -12.79 -1.28 6.56
CA MET A 418 -12.07 -0.02 6.44
C MET A 418 -13.05 1.13 6.71
N PHE A 419 -12.63 2.08 7.54
CA PHE A 419 -13.44 3.26 7.76
C PHE A 419 -13.41 4.15 6.52
N VAL A 420 -14.59 4.47 6.02
CA VAL A 420 -14.78 5.47 4.97
C VAL A 420 -15.55 6.63 5.59
N PRO A 421 -14.90 7.78 5.84
CA PRO A 421 -15.59 8.93 6.40
C PRO A 421 -16.71 9.37 5.46
N THR A 422 -17.86 9.70 6.04
CA THR A 422 -19.01 10.22 5.27
C THR A 422 -19.01 11.74 5.31
N PRO A 423 -19.44 12.42 4.23
CA PRO A 423 -19.55 13.87 4.21
C PRO A 423 -20.62 14.34 5.20
N PRO A 424 -20.40 15.46 5.91
CA PRO A 424 -21.46 16.16 6.62
C PRO A 424 -22.63 16.48 5.67
N SER A 425 -23.85 16.18 6.12
CA SER A 425 -25.06 16.28 5.28
C SER A 425 -25.72 17.65 5.34
N ALA A 426 -25.56 18.37 6.45
CA ALA A 426 -26.01 19.75 6.61
C ALA A 426 -25.19 20.47 7.68
N SER A 427 -25.17 21.80 7.62
CA SER A 427 -24.67 22.63 8.71
C SER A 427 -25.48 23.92 8.84
N VAL A 428 -25.60 24.43 10.06
CA VAL A 428 -26.35 25.66 10.37
C VAL A 428 -25.47 26.59 11.21
N LEU A 429 -25.17 27.77 10.68
CA LEU A 429 -24.48 28.83 11.40
C LEU A 429 -25.48 29.69 12.18
N THR A 430 -25.20 29.89 13.46
CA THR A 430 -25.94 30.76 14.39
C THR A 430 -24.96 31.64 15.19
N GLY A 431 -25.51 32.58 15.97
CA GLY A 431 -24.69 33.46 16.84
C GLY A 431 -24.91 34.95 16.65
N ASN A 432 -26.09 35.39 16.21
CA ASN A 432 -26.41 36.83 16.15
C ASN A 432 -26.29 37.44 17.54
N THR A 433 -25.46 38.49 17.68
CA THR A 433 -25.24 39.16 18.96
C THR A 433 -24.70 40.58 18.76
N SER A 434 -24.71 41.37 19.83
CA SER A 434 -24.14 42.72 19.87
C SER A 434 -22.96 42.75 20.83
N ILE A 435 -21.85 43.35 20.40
CA ILE A 435 -20.63 43.51 21.19
C ILE A 435 -20.14 44.96 21.16
N CYS A 436 -19.35 45.36 22.15
CA CYS A 436 -18.59 46.61 22.10
C CYS A 436 -17.36 46.46 21.19
N ASN A 437 -16.90 47.55 20.58
CA ASN A 437 -15.68 47.54 19.79
C ASN A 437 -14.48 47.07 20.64
N GLY A 438 -13.75 46.07 20.14
CA GLY A 438 -12.64 45.41 20.83
C GLY A 438 -13.03 44.20 21.69
N SER A 439 -14.30 43.82 21.76
CA SER A 439 -14.76 42.60 22.45
C SER A 439 -14.73 41.36 21.54
N THR A 440 -14.76 40.18 22.15
CA THR A 440 -14.82 38.87 21.48
C THR A 440 -16.19 38.22 21.68
N THR A 441 -16.63 37.43 20.71
CA THR A 441 -17.79 36.53 20.86
C THR A 441 -17.59 35.24 20.07
N ASN A 442 -18.43 34.23 20.27
CA ASN A 442 -18.35 32.96 19.57
C ASN A 442 -19.52 32.79 18.60
N LEU A 443 -19.20 32.32 17.40
CA LEU A 443 -20.17 31.79 16.44
C LEU A 443 -20.35 30.29 16.69
N ASN A 444 -21.56 29.77 16.49
CA ASN A 444 -21.89 28.37 16.73
C ASN A 444 -22.40 27.72 15.44
N ILE A 445 -21.78 26.60 15.06
CA ILE A 445 -22.11 25.84 13.85
C ILE A 445 -22.56 24.45 14.25
N GLU A 446 -23.84 24.17 14.08
CA GLU A 446 -24.41 22.84 14.28
C GLU A 446 -24.25 22.02 13.00
N VAL A 447 -23.54 20.90 13.08
CA VAL A 447 -23.26 20.01 11.95
C VAL A 447 -24.10 18.73 12.09
N THR A 448 -24.77 18.32 11.01
CA THR A 448 -25.61 17.12 10.93
C THR A 448 -25.01 16.09 9.99
N GLY A 449 -24.87 14.85 10.46
CA GLY A 449 -24.28 13.75 9.69
C GLY A 449 -22.78 13.91 9.46
N GLY A 450 -22.19 12.94 8.78
CA GLY A 450 -20.75 12.87 8.56
C GLY A 450 -19.95 12.42 9.78
N SER A 451 -18.63 12.41 9.63
CA SER A 451 -17.69 11.94 10.65
C SER A 451 -16.99 13.10 11.35
N SER A 452 -17.02 13.12 12.69
CA SER A 452 -16.30 14.08 13.55
C SER A 452 -14.82 13.68 13.71
N PRO A 453 -13.87 14.61 13.95
CA PRO A 453 -14.06 16.05 14.15
C PRO A 453 -14.37 16.81 12.85
N TYR A 454 -15.13 17.90 13.00
CA TYR A 454 -15.48 18.81 11.92
C TYR A 454 -14.54 20.00 11.93
N THR A 455 -13.94 20.30 10.78
CA THR A 455 -13.25 21.57 10.52
C THR A 455 -14.21 22.48 9.77
N VAL A 456 -14.57 23.60 10.38
CA VAL A 456 -15.51 24.58 9.84
C VAL A 456 -14.76 25.86 9.52
N THR A 457 -14.92 26.37 8.31
CA THR A 457 -14.45 27.69 7.90
C THR A 457 -15.65 28.60 7.63
N VAL A 458 -15.67 29.77 8.26
CA VAL A 458 -16.63 30.85 8.02
C VAL A 458 -15.92 32.09 7.49
N THR A 459 -16.64 32.96 6.80
CA THR A 459 -16.11 34.23 6.28
C THR A 459 -16.99 35.40 6.67
N ASP A 460 -16.38 36.56 6.90
CA ASP A 460 -17.08 37.86 7.01
C ASP A 460 -17.21 38.58 5.63
N GLY A 461 -16.84 37.90 4.55
CA GLY A 461 -16.75 38.45 3.19
C GLY A 461 -15.35 38.93 2.79
N THR A 462 -14.43 39.09 3.76
CA THR A 462 -13.05 39.53 3.53
C THR A 462 -12.03 38.53 4.09
N ASN A 463 -12.24 38.07 5.32
CA ASN A 463 -11.36 37.17 6.07
C ASN A 463 -12.04 35.81 6.26
N ASN A 464 -11.23 34.77 6.46
CA ASN A 464 -11.68 33.43 6.79
C ASN A 464 -11.27 33.06 8.22
N PHE A 465 -12.20 32.48 8.97
CA PHE A 465 -12.01 32.02 10.35
C PHE A 465 -12.29 30.52 10.39
N THR A 466 -11.38 29.74 10.96
CA THR A 466 -11.48 28.27 10.97
C THR A 466 -11.35 27.73 12.38
N ALA A 467 -12.19 26.76 12.75
CA ALA A 467 -12.01 25.95 13.95
C ALA A 467 -12.33 24.48 13.69
N THR A 468 -11.78 23.61 14.54
CA THR A 468 -12.00 22.16 14.48
C THR A 468 -12.55 21.67 15.81
N GLY A 469 -13.60 20.86 15.79
CA GLY A 469 -14.23 20.32 17.01
C GLY A 469 -15.37 19.34 16.74
N THR A 470 -16.07 18.94 17.80
CA THR A 470 -17.35 18.21 17.70
C THR A 470 -18.50 19.20 17.45
N SER A 471 -19.62 18.71 16.93
CA SER A 471 -20.83 19.54 16.78
C SER A 471 -21.44 19.84 18.17
N PRO A 472 -21.85 21.10 18.46
CA PRO A 472 -21.65 22.30 17.64
C PRO A 472 -20.20 22.84 17.71
N VAL A 473 -19.66 23.26 16.56
CA VAL A 473 -18.31 23.86 16.48
C VAL A 473 -18.39 25.34 16.84
N SER A 474 -17.52 25.80 17.73
CA SER A 474 -17.49 27.18 18.23
C SER A 474 -16.29 27.94 17.64
N ILE A 475 -16.52 29.09 16.99
CA ILE A 475 -15.48 29.93 16.37
C ILE A 475 -15.44 31.31 17.03
N PRO A 476 -14.37 31.69 17.75
CA PRO A 476 -14.22 33.03 18.30
C PRO A 476 -13.95 34.06 17.21
N VAL A 477 -14.68 35.18 17.24
CA VAL A 477 -14.52 36.32 16.33
C VAL A 477 -14.45 37.64 17.12
N SER A 478 -13.75 38.63 16.57
CA SER A 478 -13.55 39.96 17.19
C SER A 478 -13.67 41.07 16.14
N PRO A 479 -14.83 41.21 15.46
CA PRO A 479 -14.96 42.21 14.41
C PRO A 479 -14.87 43.64 14.98
N THR A 480 -14.22 44.53 14.24
CA THR A 480 -14.09 45.97 14.58
C THR A 480 -15.21 46.84 13.99
N ALA A 481 -16.03 46.26 13.10
CA ALA A 481 -17.23 46.85 12.52
C ALA A 481 -18.34 45.78 12.46
N THR A 482 -19.61 46.18 12.28
CA THR A 482 -20.70 45.21 12.16
C THR A 482 -20.47 44.30 10.96
N SER A 483 -20.35 43.01 11.21
CA SER A 483 -19.99 41.99 10.21
C SER A 483 -21.03 40.88 10.17
N THR A 484 -21.32 40.37 8.98
CA THR A 484 -22.17 39.19 8.78
C THR A 484 -21.31 38.03 8.29
N TYR A 485 -21.42 36.91 8.98
CA TYR A 485 -20.65 35.70 8.73
C TYR A 485 -21.49 34.66 7.99
N SER A 486 -20.87 33.98 7.04
CA SER A 486 -21.44 32.84 6.31
C SER A 486 -20.45 31.68 6.28
N ILE A 487 -20.97 30.45 6.23
CA ILE A 487 -20.15 29.25 6.12
C ILE A 487 -19.50 29.18 4.73
N VAL A 488 -18.18 28.98 4.70
CA VAL A 488 -17.41 28.70 3.48
C VAL A 488 -17.34 27.21 3.24
N SER A 489 -16.94 26.44 4.27
CA SER A 489 -16.81 25.00 4.17
C SER A 489 -17.01 24.32 5.53
N VAL A 490 -17.47 23.08 5.47
CA VAL A 490 -17.49 22.15 6.60
C VAL A 490 -16.85 20.86 6.10
N VAL A 491 -15.84 20.38 6.79
CA VAL A 491 -15.11 19.14 6.44
C VAL A 491 -15.18 18.21 7.63
N GLY A 492 -15.76 17.02 7.46
CA GLY A 492 -15.82 15.97 8.48
C GLY A 492 -14.81 14.87 8.17
N SER A 493 -13.83 14.67 9.06
CA SER A 493 -12.75 13.66 8.89
C SER A 493 -12.14 13.64 7.48
N GLY A 494 -11.89 14.82 6.90
CA GLY A 494 -11.27 15.00 5.57
C GLY A 494 -12.24 15.03 4.39
N VAL A 495 -13.53 14.82 4.59
CA VAL A 495 -14.54 14.83 3.52
C VAL A 495 -15.39 16.10 3.59
N MET A 496 -15.46 16.83 2.48
CA MET A 496 -16.23 18.07 2.37
C MET A 496 -17.74 17.77 2.45
N GLY A 497 -18.42 18.47 3.36
CA GLY A 497 -19.86 18.40 3.54
C GLY A 497 -20.63 19.32 2.60
N MET A 498 -21.93 19.11 2.56
CA MET A 498 -22.88 19.93 1.80
C MET A 498 -23.98 20.48 2.73
N GLY A 499 -24.91 21.26 2.17
CA GLY A 499 -26.09 21.72 2.90
C GLY A 499 -25.79 22.78 3.95
N ASN A 500 -24.77 23.62 3.72
CA ASN A 500 -24.46 24.75 4.58
C ASN A 500 -25.58 25.79 4.52
N SER A 501 -26.03 26.26 5.68
CA SER A 501 -27.13 27.22 5.80
C SER A 501 -26.95 28.12 7.03
N GLY A 502 -27.81 29.12 7.15
CA GLY A 502 -27.73 30.13 8.19
C GLY A 502 -26.67 31.20 7.92
N ALA A 503 -26.75 32.28 8.70
CA ALA A 503 -25.79 33.37 8.72
C ALA A 503 -25.81 33.96 10.14
N ALA A 504 -24.68 34.50 10.59
CA ALA A 504 -24.58 35.13 11.89
C ALA A 504 -24.14 36.59 11.74
N THR A 505 -24.89 37.55 12.27
CA THR A 505 -24.49 38.96 12.29
C THR A 505 -24.01 39.36 13.67
N VAL A 506 -22.76 39.80 13.77
CA VAL A 506 -22.20 40.40 14.98
C VAL A 506 -22.25 41.92 14.83
N THR A 507 -23.12 42.58 15.59
CA THR A 507 -23.27 44.04 15.58
C THR A 507 -22.25 44.67 16.52
N VAL A 508 -21.37 45.50 15.96
CA VAL A 508 -20.35 46.22 16.74
C VAL A 508 -20.89 47.60 17.10
N THR A 509 -21.07 47.82 18.41
CA THR A 509 -21.42 49.13 18.95
C THR A 509 -20.12 49.91 19.17
N PRO A 510 -19.95 51.08 18.52
CA PRO A 510 -18.79 51.93 18.76
C PRO A 510 -18.67 52.30 20.24
N ASN A 511 -17.45 52.28 20.77
CA ASN A 511 -17.22 52.76 22.13
C ASN A 511 -17.39 54.27 22.14
N THR A 512 -18.23 54.77 23.04
CA THR A 512 -18.43 56.21 23.24
C THR A 512 -17.84 56.63 24.57
N ILE A 513 -17.36 57.86 24.63
CA ILE A 513 -16.82 58.45 25.85
C ILE A 513 -17.79 59.53 26.32
N ASN A 514 -18.21 59.46 27.59
CA ASN A 514 -18.94 60.52 28.26
C ASN A 514 -17.95 61.28 29.14
N THR A 515 -17.73 62.57 28.84
CA THR A 515 -16.78 63.39 29.58
C THR A 515 -17.50 64.42 30.44
N THR A 516 -17.21 64.44 31.74
CA THR A 516 -17.64 65.49 32.68
C THR A 516 -16.42 66.31 33.13
N SER A 517 -16.52 67.64 33.11
CA SER A 517 -15.44 68.54 33.51
C SER A 517 -15.80 69.34 34.75
N GLU A 518 -14.95 69.26 35.77
CA GLU A 518 -15.20 69.86 37.09
C GLU A 518 -13.94 70.54 37.63
N THR A 519 -14.12 71.61 38.42
CA THR A 519 -13.02 72.36 39.06
C THR A 519 -13.32 72.56 40.54
N ALA A 520 -12.39 72.18 41.41
CA ALA A 520 -12.54 72.30 42.86
C ALA A 520 -11.22 72.67 43.55
N CYS A 521 -11.27 73.34 44.70
CA CYS A 521 -10.07 73.61 45.49
C CYS A 521 -9.78 72.46 46.46
N ASP A 522 -8.51 72.06 46.53
CA ASP A 522 -7.92 70.96 47.32
C ASP A 522 -8.46 69.53 47.08
N SER A 523 -9.76 69.31 46.94
CA SER A 523 -10.32 67.97 46.71
C SER A 523 -11.70 67.96 46.04
N TYR A 524 -12.04 66.88 45.34
CA TYR A 524 -13.33 66.63 44.70
C TYR A 524 -13.69 65.14 44.76
N THR A 525 -14.95 64.79 45.00
CA THR A 525 -15.40 63.39 45.08
C THR A 525 -16.27 63.02 43.87
N TRP A 526 -15.94 61.93 43.18
CA TRP A 526 -16.67 61.43 42.01
C TRP A 526 -16.82 59.90 42.08
N ASN A 527 -18.02 59.38 41.81
CA ASN A 527 -18.40 57.96 41.93
C ASN A 527 -17.96 57.28 43.24
N GLY A 528 -18.02 58.03 44.35
CA GLY A 528 -17.66 57.54 45.69
C GLY A 528 -16.17 57.62 46.03
N GLN A 529 -15.30 57.98 45.08
CA GLN A 529 -13.85 58.15 45.31
C GLN A 529 -13.47 59.64 45.38
N THR A 530 -12.60 60.00 46.33
CA THR A 530 -12.11 61.38 46.52
C THR A 530 -10.76 61.57 45.84
N TYR A 531 -10.68 62.60 45.01
CA TYR A 531 -9.50 63.00 44.24
C TYR A 531 -8.96 64.32 44.79
N THR A 532 -7.67 64.34 45.11
CA THR A 532 -6.94 65.53 45.62
C THR A 532 -5.93 66.06 44.60
N SER A 533 -6.01 65.60 43.35
CA SER A 533 -5.07 65.93 42.28
C SER A 533 -5.83 66.15 40.98
N SER A 534 -5.37 67.11 40.18
CA SER A 534 -5.89 67.30 38.82
C SER A 534 -5.57 66.07 37.97
N GLY A 535 -6.46 65.71 37.07
CA GLY A 535 -6.26 64.58 36.18
C GLY A 535 -7.50 64.23 35.38
N SER A 536 -7.29 63.41 34.36
CA SER A 536 -8.36 62.72 33.65
C SER A 536 -8.51 61.33 34.28
N PHE A 537 -9.64 61.10 34.96
CA PHE A 537 -9.93 59.86 35.65
C PHE A 537 -10.99 59.08 34.89
N THR A 538 -10.64 57.89 34.42
CA THR A 538 -11.55 56.94 33.75
C THR A 538 -12.34 56.12 34.76
N GLY A 539 -13.67 56.11 34.60
CA GLY A 539 -14.59 55.24 35.32
C GLY A 539 -14.76 53.87 34.67
N GLU A 540 -15.70 53.07 35.19
CA GLU A 540 -16.04 51.76 34.62
C GLU A 540 -16.69 51.91 33.24
N THR A 541 -16.43 50.97 32.33
CA THR A 541 -17.08 50.93 31.01
C THR A 541 -18.30 50.04 31.08
N THR A 542 -19.50 50.61 30.88
CA THR A 542 -20.77 49.86 30.87
C THR A 542 -21.52 50.14 29.57
N ASN A 543 -22.04 49.10 28.91
CA ASN A 543 -22.78 49.22 27.64
C ASN A 543 -22.03 50.02 26.54
N CYS A 544 -20.72 49.80 26.42
CA CYS A 544 -19.84 50.47 25.46
C CYS A 544 -19.67 51.99 25.70
N ILE A 545 -20.03 52.49 26.88
CA ILE A 545 -19.80 53.87 27.30
C ILE A 545 -18.75 53.88 28.41
N THR A 546 -17.67 54.64 28.22
CA THR A 546 -16.67 54.91 29.24
C THR A 546 -16.86 56.33 29.77
N ASP A 547 -17.09 56.47 31.07
CA ASP A 547 -17.15 57.78 31.70
C ASP A 547 -15.74 58.28 32.02
N ILE A 548 -15.46 59.56 31.71
CA ILE A 548 -14.21 60.25 32.03
C ILE A 548 -14.53 61.51 32.82
N LEU A 549 -13.92 61.62 34.01
CA LEU A 549 -13.86 62.86 34.77
C LEU A 549 -12.58 63.62 34.41
N ASN A 550 -12.72 64.76 33.75
CA ASN A 550 -11.66 65.75 33.62
C ASN A 550 -11.71 66.69 34.81
N LEU A 551 -10.93 66.38 35.84
CA LEU A 551 -10.91 67.12 37.09
C LEU A 551 -9.72 68.07 37.13
N THR A 552 -9.99 69.34 37.38
CA THR A 552 -8.96 70.31 37.77
C THR A 552 -9.07 70.56 39.28
N ILE A 553 -8.21 69.91 40.06
CA ILE A 553 -7.98 70.31 41.44
C ILE A 553 -6.95 71.43 41.43
N THR A 554 -7.39 72.62 41.83
CA THR A 554 -6.49 73.74 42.09
C THR A 554 -6.03 73.62 43.54
N PRO A 555 -4.76 73.25 43.80
CA PRO A 555 -4.21 73.36 45.14
C PRO A 555 -4.25 74.82 45.54
N ASN A 556 -4.53 75.11 46.81
CA ASN A 556 -4.34 76.48 47.30
C ASN A 556 -2.90 76.89 46.99
N SER A 557 -2.74 77.99 46.26
CA SER A 557 -1.44 78.43 45.77
C SER A 557 -1.15 79.86 46.24
N SER A 558 0.13 80.21 46.17
CA SER A 558 0.58 81.58 46.30
C SER A 558 1.17 81.97 44.95
N ASN A 559 0.75 83.09 44.39
CA ASN A 559 1.35 83.63 43.17
C ASN A 559 2.62 84.36 43.54
N ILE A 560 3.77 83.70 43.42
CA ILE A 560 5.08 84.33 43.61
C ILE A 560 5.53 84.91 42.27
N THR A 561 5.39 86.22 42.09
CA THR A 561 6.01 86.97 41.00
C THR A 561 7.52 86.98 41.20
N VAL A 562 8.27 86.08 40.56
CA VAL A 562 9.73 86.16 40.55
C VAL A 562 10.16 87.11 39.43
N ALA A 563 10.86 88.18 39.76
CA ALA A 563 11.30 89.16 38.78
C ALA A 563 12.83 89.19 38.75
N THR A 564 13.41 89.09 37.56
CA THR A 564 14.84 89.34 37.38
C THR A 564 15.00 90.46 36.37
N SER A 565 15.68 91.53 36.74
CA SER A 565 15.84 92.70 35.87
C SER A 565 17.31 93.07 35.69
N CYS A 566 17.63 93.63 34.54
CA CYS A 566 18.88 94.35 34.38
C CYS A 566 18.70 95.71 35.08
N GLU A 567 19.49 95.93 36.12
CA GLU A 567 19.59 97.19 36.87
C GLU A 567 18.37 97.61 37.76
N SER A 568 17.08 97.44 37.40
CA SER A 568 15.93 97.78 38.31
C SER A 568 14.54 97.19 37.94
N TYR A 569 13.61 97.01 38.89
CA TYR A 569 12.27 96.42 38.64
C TYR A 569 11.11 97.05 39.46
N THR A 570 9.89 97.16 38.93
CA THR A 570 8.71 97.76 39.62
C THR A 570 7.55 96.78 39.72
N TRP A 571 6.92 96.64 40.90
CA TRP A 571 5.80 95.72 41.18
C TRP A 571 4.74 96.33 42.11
N ASN A 572 3.44 96.14 41.81
CA ASN A 572 2.30 96.71 42.54
C ASN A 572 2.45 98.19 42.92
N ASN A 573 2.85 99.01 41.93
CA ASN A 573 3.15 100.44 42.05
C ASN A 573 4.35 100.81 42.96
N THR A 574 5.25 99.86 43.28
CA THR A 574 6.47 100.10 44.08
C THR A 574 7.72 99.66 43.31
N THR A 575 8.77 100.50 43.24
CA THR A 575 10.03 100.22 42.49
C THR A 575 11.13 99.71 43.41
N TYR A 576 11.87 98.70 42.94
CA TYR A 576 12.90 97.97 43.65
C TYR A 576 14.18 97.86 42.80
N THR A 577 15.32 98.22 43.38
CA THR A 577 16.65 98.18 42.73
C THR A 577 17.60 97.17 43.38
N ILE A 578 17.10 96.44 44.38
CA ILE A 578 17.83 95.46 45.17
C ILE A 578 16.99 94.18 45.24
N SER A 579 17.64 93.04 45.09
CA SER A 579 17.02 91.72 45.15
C SER A 579 16.35 91.43 46.51
N GLY A 580 15.21 90.72 46.55
CA GLY A 580 14.50 90.30 47.79
C GLY A 580 13.01 89.93 47.60
N THR A 581 12.35 89.42 48.65
CA THR A 581 10.98 88.83 48.61
C THR A 581 9.91 89.63 49.40
N TYR A 582 8.67 89.80 48.89
CA TYR A 582 7.56 90.65 49.39
C TYR A 582 6.17 89.98 49.25
N THR A 583 5.12 90.27 50.05
CA THR A 583 3.80 89.54 50.06
C THR A 583 2.53 90.44 49.95
N GLY A 584 1.41 89.91 49.41
CA GLY A 584 0.15 90.59 49.03
C GLY A 584 -1.17 89.83 49.40
N THR A 585 -2.32 90.06 48.70
CA THR A 585 -3.69 89.58 49.08
C THR A 585 -4.15 88.29 48.36
N THR A 586 -5.20 87.60 48.87
CA THR A 586 -5.67 86.27 48.39
C THR A 586 -7.09 86.27 47.77
N ALA A 587 -7.26 85.69 46.57
CA ALA A 587 -8.55 85.43 45.89
C ALA A 587 -8.45 84.23 44.90
N ASN A 588 -9.56 83.52 44.60
CA ASN A 588 -9.59 82.34 43.70
C ASN A 588 -8.56 81.24 44.02
N CYS A 589 -8.35 80.93 45.30
CA CYS A 589 -7.38 79.94 45.77
C CYS A 589 -5.89 80.33 45.47
N ILE A 590 -5.58 81.64 45.34
CA ILE A 590 -4.24 82.21 45.07
C ILE A 590 -3.86 83.39 46.00
N THR A 591 -2.66 83.39 46.63
CA THR A 591 -2.09 84.48 47.47
C THR A 591 -0.87 85.18 46.82
N GLU A 592 -0.89 86.48 46.56
CA GLU A 592 0.21 87.19 45.84
C GLU A 592 1.50 87.39 46.65
N ILE A 593 2.69 87.21 46.06
CA ILE A 593 4.06 87.32 46.61
C ILE A 593 5.00 87.83 45.48
N LEU A 594 6.09 88.57 45.74
CA LEU A 594 7.12 89.01 44.77
C LEU A 594 8.50 88.55 45.25
N ASP A 595 9.35 88.00 44.39
CA ASP A 595 10.74 87.63 44.67
C ASP A 595 11.69 88.20 43.60
N LEU A 596 12.56 89.15 43.92
CA LEU A 596 13.28 89.98 42.94
C LEU A 596 14.80 89.69 42.90
N THR A 597 15.43 89.69 41.71
CA THR A 597 16.90 89.59 41.48
C THR A 597 17.42 90.57 40.40
N ILE A 598 18.64 91.11 40.46
CA ILE A 598 19.22 92.08 39.47
C ILE A 598 20.62 91.63 38.94
N SER A 599 20.95 91.62 37.61
CA SER A 599 22.25 91.07 37.04
C SER A 599 22.77 91.62 35.65
N PRO A 600 24.11 91.56 35.31
CA PRO A 600 24.75 91.91 33.99
C PRO A 600 25.24 90.72 33.06
N ASN A 601 25.78 90.93 31.83
CA ASN A 601 25.67 90.03 30.61
C ASN A 601 26.97 89.47 29.86
N LEU A 602 27.01 88.20 29.31
CA LEU A 602 28.12 87.50 28.50
C LEU A 602 27.77 86.18 27.63
N PRO A 603 28.48 85.75 26.51
CA PRO A 603 28.10 84.65 25.52
C PRO A 603 28.75 83.19 25.54
N ASN A 604 28.24 82.16 24.77
CA ASN A 604 28.56 80.66 24.77
C ASN A 604 28.49 79.86 23.39
N THR A 605 29.18 78.69 23.18
CA THR A 605 29.31 77.91 21.88
C THR A 605 29.20 76.33 21.97
N THR A 606 28.71 75.63 20.91
CA THR A 606 28.48 74.14 20.78
C THR A 606 28.98 73.47 19.44
N TYR A 607 29.16 72.12 19.33
CA TYR A 607 29.75 71.38 18.17
C TYR A 607 28.98 70.08 17.75
N GLU A 608 28.73 69.81 16.46
CA GLU A 608 27.91 68.68 15.93
C GLU A 608 28.37 68.07 14.57
N THR A 609 27.93 66.84 14.21
CA THR A 609 28.22 66.17 12.90
C THR A 609 27.03 65.33 12.38
N ALA A 610 26.70 65.37 11.08
CA ALA A 610 25.56 64.64 10.47
C ALA A 610 25.77 64.18 9.00
N CYS A 611 24.96 63.21 8.53
CA CYS A 611 24.96 62.75 7.13
C CYS A 611 23.98 63.56 6.28
N ASP A 612 24.43 64.06 5.12
CA ASP A 612 23.71 64.87 4.12
C ASP A 612 23.09 66.20 4.60
N SER A 613 22.50 66.26 5.79
CA SER A 613 21.95 67.48 6.40
C SER A 613 21.84 67.40 7.92
N TYR A 614 21.78 68.56 8.59
CA TYR A 614 21.53 68.68 10.03
C TYR A 614 20.56 69.84 10.30
N THR A 615 19.58 69.65 11.17
CA THR A 615 18.63 70.73 11.51
C THR A 615 19.00 71.36 12.84
N TRP A 616 19.29 72.67 12.83
CA TRP A 616 19.61 73.45 14.03
C TRP A 616 18.74 74.71 14.08
N ASN A 617 18.10 74.96 15.23
CA ASN A 617 17.17 76.07 15.46
C ASN A 617 16.10 76.23 14.34
N GLY A 618 15.55 75.10 13.87
CA GLY A 618 14.50 75.07 12.87
C GLY A 618 14.97 75.25 11.41
N GLN A 619 16.27 75.45 11.17
CA GLN A 619 16.85 75.55 9.83
C GLN A 619 17.63 74.27 9.47
N THR A 620 17.41 73.73 8.28
CA THR A 620 18.15 72.57 7.77
C THR A 620 19.41 73.02 7.04
N LEU A 621 20.56 72.58 7.53
CA LEU A 621 21.90 72.92 7.07
C LEU A 621 22.49 71.75 6.28
N PHE A 622 22.93 72.01 5.05
CA PHE A 622 23.48 71.00 4.13
C PHE A 622 25.00 71.09 3.98
N THR A 623 25.64 72.03 4.69
CA THR A 623 27.08 72.33 4.58
C THR A 623 27.71 72.49 5.96
N SER A 624 28.93 71.98 6.12
CA SER A 624 29.75 72.19 7.33
C SER A 624 30.08 73.68 7.56
N GLY A 625 30.09 74.15 8.82
CA GLY A 625 30.43 75.54 9.16
C GLY A 625 30.07 75.94 10.60
N ILE A 626 30.41 77.17 11.00
CA ILE A 626 29.99 77.76 12.28
C ILE A 626 28.80 78.70 12.05
N TYR A 627 27.75 78.55 12.85
CA TYR A 627 26.47 79.24 12.79
C TYR A 627 26.17 79.95 14.12
N THR A 628 25.74 81.22 14.06
CA THR A 628 25.36 82.05 15.21
C THR A 628 23.85 82.04 15.44
N GLY A 629 23.42 81.91 16.71
CA GLY A 629 22.03 81.99 17.15
C GLY A 629 21.64 83.34 17.78
N GLU A 630 20.40 83.44 18.26
CA GLU A 630 19.85 84.66 18.89
C GLU A 630 20.38 84.87 20.32
N THR A 631 20.49 86.13 20.73
CA THR A 631 20.96 86.52 22.07
C THR A 631 19.77 86.62 23.03
N THR A 632 19.68 85.75 24.04
CA THR A 632 18.57 85.72 25.00
C THR A 632 19.13 85.62 26.42
N ASN A 633 18.51 86.27 27.41
CA ASN A 633 18.96 86.25 28.82
C ASN A 633 20.43 86.54 29.02
N CYS A 634 20.91 87.58 28.34
CA CYS A 634 22.25 88.06 28.58
C CYS A 634 23.38 87.06 28.23
N GLY A 635 23.26 86.38 27.08
CA GLY A 635 24.34 85.68 26.35
C GLY A 635 23.97 85.31 24.89
N THR A 636 24.97 85.21 23.99
CA THR A 636 24.81 84.84 22.55
C THR A 636 25.27 83.39 22.30
N GLU A 637 24.49 82.59 21.57
CA GLU A 637 24.80 81.18 21.24
C GLU A 637 25.47 80.97 19.87
N LEU A 638 26.36 79.96 19.76
CA LEU A 638 27.09 79.55 18.54
C LEU A 638 27.04 78.01 18.34
N LEU A 639 26.96 77.50 17.11
CA LEU A 639 27.07 76.08 16.71
C LEU A 639 28.20 75.88 15.67
N ASN A 640 29.01 74.83 15.78
CA ASN A 640 29.99 74.40 14.78
C ASN A 640 29.66 73.00 14.22
N LEU A 641 29.32 72.89 12.94
CA LEU A 641 28.71 71.71 12.30
C LEU A 641 29.60 71.10 11.21
N THR A 642 29.64 69.76 11.10
CA THR A 642 30.24 69.01 9.97
C THR A 642 29.22 68.10 9.26
N ILE A 643 29.07 68.22 7.93
CA ILE A 643 28.18 67.39 7.08
C ILE A 643 28.99 66.46 6.16
N THR A 644 28.64 65.17 6.15
CA THR A 644 29.26 64.14 5.29
C THR A 644 28.25 63.60 4.25
N PRO A 645 28.56 63.60 2.94
CA PRO A 645 27.67 63.05 1.91
C PRO A 645 27.53 61.52 2.00
N SER A 646 26.32 60.99 1.79
CA SER A 646 26.08 59.55 1.78
C SER A 646 26.54 58.87 0.48
N THR A 647 27.07 57.64 0.60
CA THR A 647 27.46 56.77 -0.53
C THR A 647 26.82 55.38 -0.42
N THR A 648 26.87 54.60 -1.50
CA THR A 648 26.40 53.20 -1.52
C THR A 648 27.54 52.28 -1.93
N ASP A 649 27.66 51.14 -1.26
CA ASP A 649 28.62 50.09 -1.61
C ASP A 649 27.86 48.86 -2.11
N MET A 650 28.17 48.39 -3.32
CA MET A 650 27.39 47.35 -4.02
C MET A 650 28.18 46.06 -4.18
N THR A 651 27.63 44.96 -3.68
CA THR A 651 28.16 43.61 -3.86
C THR A 651 27.31 42.83 -4.86
N THR A 652 27.93 42.15 -5.84
CA THR A 652 27.21 41.31 -6.83
C THR A 652 27.48 39.82 -6.59
N ILE A 653 26.43 39.02 -6.47
CA ILE A 653 26.52 37.57 -6.16
C ILE A 653 25.62 36.76 -7.10
N THR A 654 26.09 35.58 -7.51
CA THR A 654 25.27 34.54 -8.17
C THR A 654 25.26 33.28 -7.32
N ALA A 655 24.08 32.73 -7.01
CA ALA A 655 23.93 31.55 -6.16
C ALA A 655 22.83 30.59 -6.66
N PRO A 656 23.00 29.26 -6.53
CA PRO A 656 21.98 28.29 -6.94
C PRO A 656 20.91 28.13 -5.84
N GLY A 657 19.63 28.28 -6.21
CA GLY A 657 18.48 28.10 -5.33
C GLY A 657 18.24 29.21 -4.29
N SER A 658 19.23 29.53 -3.43
CA SER A 658 19.10 30.59 -2.42
C SER A 658 20.44 31.19 -2.01
N TYR A 659 20.42 32.36 -1.36
CA TYR A 659 21.60 33.02 -0.80
C TYR A 659 21.29 33.72 0.53
N THR A 660 22.07 33.45 1.57
CA THR A 660 22.00 34.17 2.85
C THR A 660 23.02 35.30 2.87
N TRP A 661 22.54 36.54 2.97
CA TRP A 661 23.43 37.70 2.97
C TRP A 661 23.99 37.95 4.37
N ALA A 662 25.31 37.89 4.49
CA ALA A 662 26.00 38.01 5.79
C ALA A 662 25.75 39.35 6.49
N GLU A 663 25.44 40.41 5.75
CA GLU A 663 25.20 41.76 6.28
C GLU A 663 23.96 41.82 7.18
N ASN A 664 22.88 41.11 6.83
CA ASN A 664 21.62 41.16 7.58
C ASN A 664 21.09 39.79 8.02
N SER A 665 21.85 38.72 7.76
CA SER A 665 21.48 37.33 8.05
C SER A 665 20.17 36.83 7.39
N GLN A 666 19.65 37.55 6.39
CA GLN A 666 18.44 37.17 5.66
C GLN A 666 18.76 36.25 4.48
N THR A 667 17.95 35.21 4.28
CA THR A 667 18.01 34.33 3.10
C THR A 667 17.06 34.81 2.01
N TYR A 668 17.59 34.91 0.79
CA TYR A 668 16.86 35.30 -0.42
C TYR A 668 16.74 34.13 -1.39
N TYR A 669 15.54 33.98 -1.98
CA TYR A 669 15.20 32.91 -2.93
C TYR A 669 14.93 33.42 -4.36
N THR A 670 14.94 34.74 -4.54
CA THR A 670 14.67 35.41 -5.82
C THR A 670 15.83 36.32 -6.22
N SER A 671 16.11 36.41 -7.51
CA SER A 671 17.04 37.41 -8.05
C SER A 671 16.49 38.82 -7.80
N GLY A 672 17.37 39.78 -7.52
CA GLY A 672 16.95 41.15 -7.25
C GLY A 672 18.07 42.01 -6.66
N ILE A 673 17.78 43.29 -6.48
CA ILE A 673 18.65 44.23 -5.76
C ILE A 673 18.06 44.46 -4.37
N TYR A 674 18.86 44.23 -3.32
CA TYR A 674 18.47 44.32 -1.92
C TYR A 674 19.32 45.35 -1.19
N SER A 675 18.72 46.15 -0.29
CA SER A 675 19.41 47.18 0.51
C SER A 675 19.55 46.75 1.97
N GLY A 676 20.72 46.96 2.55
CA GLY A 676 21.07 46.61 3.94
C GLY A 676 21.17 47.82 4.87
N SER A 677 21.89 47.66 5.97
CA SER A 677 22.15 48.71 6.96
C SER A 677 22.90 49.91 6.38
N THR A 678 22.59 51.10 6.89
CA THR A 678 23.36 52.33 6.66
C THR A 678 24.17 52.66 7.91
N ALA A 679 25.50 52.73 7.78
CA ALA A 679 26.39 53.15 8.86
C ALA A 679 27.45 54.13 8.31
N ASN A 680 27.75 55.20 9.06
CA ASN A 680 28.72 56.24 8.66
C ASN A 680 28.44 56.82 7.25
N CYS A 681 27.16 57.05 6.94
CA CYS A 681 26.71 57.53 5.63
C CYS A 681 27.02 56.58 4.46
N ILE A 682 27.27 55.28 4.69
CA ILE A 682 27.40 54.27 3.61
C ILE A 682 26.26 53.26 3.72
N THR A 683 25.50 53.06 2.65
CA THR A 683 24.45 52.03 2.58
C THR A 683 24.92 50.83 1.77
N GLN A 684 24.84 49.64 2.37
CA GLN A 684 25.21 48.39 1.70
C GLN A 684 24.11 47.92 0.74
N VAL A 685 24.47 47.49 -0.47
CA VAL A 685 23.54 47.00 -1.51
C VAL A 685 24.01 45.65 -2.05
N LEU A 686 23.10 44.68 -2.16
CA LEU A 686 23.33 43.38 -2.78
C LEU A 686 22.60 43.29 -4.12
N ASN A 687 23.32 43.03 -5.21
CA ASN A 687 22.77 42.67 -6.51
C ASN A 687 22.88 41.14 -6.70
N LEU A 688 21.77 40.42 -6.54
CA LEU A 688 21.71 38.96 -6.47
C LEU A 688 21.09 38.34 -7.72
N THR A 689 21.75 37.33 -8.28
CA THR A 689 21.19 36.42 -9.28
C THR A 689 21.02 35.02 -8.68
N ILE A 690 19.79 34.54 -8.56
CA ILE A 690 19.48 33.15 -8.20
C ILE A 690 19.30 32.32 -9.46
N THR A 691 20.06 31.24 -9.60
CA THR A 691 19.85 30.24 -10.66
C THR A 691 18.88 29.16 -10.18
N VAL A 692 17.84 28.89 -10.98
CA VAL A 692 16.85 27.86 -10.68
C VAL A 692 17.48 26.49 -10.84
N ILE A 693 17.42 25.67 -9.79
CA ILE A 693 17.74 24.24 -9.86
C ILE A 693 16.45 23.51 -10.19
N LEU A 694 16.39 22.87 -11.36
CA LEU A 694 15.25 22.03 -11.71
C LEU A 694 15.38 20.68 -10.98
N ALA A 695 14.28 20.23 -10.39
CA ALA A 695 14.18 18.91 -9.78
C ALA A 695 14.13 17.83 -10.86
N GLN A 696 14.76 16.67 -10.62
CA GLN A 696 14.62 15.52 -11.50
C GLN A 696 13.15 15.06 -11.53
N MET A 697 12.62 14.77 -12.73
CA MET A 697 11.24 14.30 -12.91
C MET A 697 10.96 12.97 -12.16
N ASN A 698 9.73 12.78 -11.70
CA ASN A 698 9.27 11.54 -11.03
C ASN A 698 7.82 11.20 -11.43
N LEU A 699 7.35 10.00 -11.09
CA LEU A 699 5.94 9.63 -11.29
C LEU A 699 5.02 10.34 -10.28
N PRO A 700 3.80 10.78 -10.70
CA PRO A 700 3.32 10.80 -12.07
C PRO A 700 4.00 11.91 -12.92
N VAL A 701 4.36 11.59 -14.17
CA VAL A 701 4.96 12.56 -15.10
C VAL A 701 3.85 13.29 -15.84
N THR A 702 3.76 14.61 -15.63
CA THR A 702 2.68 15.45 -16.20
C THR A 702 3.16 16.48 -17.22
N PHE A 703 4.46 16.78 -17.29
CA PHE A 703 5.06 17.83 -18.15
C PHE A 703 4.64 19.29 -17.83
N GLU A 704 4.00 19.55 -16.68
CA GLU A 704 3.52 20.89 -16.32
C GLU A 704 4.40 21.67 -15.34
N GLY A 705 5.34 21.02 -14.66
CA GLY A 705 6.15 21.63 -13.59
C GLY A 705 7.25 22.55 -14.12
N ASN A 706 7.17 23.86 -13.85
CA ASN A 706 8.24 24.81 -14.20
C ASN A 706 9.50 24.74 -13.32
N THR A 707 9.46 23.91 -12.26
CA THR A 707 10.59 23.59 -11.38
C THR A 707 11.13 22.18 -11.61
N VAL A 708 10.65 21.47 -12.64
CA VAL A 708 11.04 20.08 -12.95
C VAL A 708 11.80 20.03 -14.27
N ASP A 709 12.84 19.20 -14.32
CA ASP A 709 13.65 18.96 -15.51
C ASP A 709 13.02 17.82 -16.34
N TYR A 710 12.26 18.19 -17.36
CA TYR A 710 11.69 17.25 -18.33
C TYR A 710 12.52 17.22 -19.61
N GLY A 711 12.92 16.04 -20.04
CA GLY A 711 13.58 15.83 -21.33
C GLY A 711 12.95 14.67 -22.11
N VAL A 712 13.12 14.75 -23.43
CA VAL A 712 12.68 13.73 -24.38
C VAL A 712 13.78 13.50 -25.41
N ILE A 713 14.07 12.23 -25.70
CA ILE A 713 15.08 11.82 -26.65
C ILE A 713 14.44 10.82 -27.61
N GLY A 714 14.21 11.22 -28.85
CA GLY A 714 13.73 10.31 -29.89
C GLY A 714 14.83 9.42 -30.44
N PHE A 715 14.47 8.22 -30.91
CA PHE A 715 15.41 7.27 -31.51
C PHE A 715 14.83 6.54 -32.72
N GLU A 716 15.72 6.05 -33.59
CA GLU A 716 15.44 5.18 -34.73
C GLU A 716 14.38 5.76 -35.71
N GLY A 717 14.39 7.08 -35.89
CA GLY A 717 13.49 7.81 -36.78
C GLY A 717 12.39 8.61 -36.08
N ALA A 718 12.43 8.74 -34.75
CA ALA A 718 11.53 9.57 -33.93
C ALA A 718 12.22 10.80 -33.27
N GLU A 719 13.40 11.20 -33.75
CA GLU A 719 14.28 12.24 -33.18
C GLU A 719 13.62 13.63 -33.07
N ALA A 720 12.57 13.88 -33.84
CA ALA A 720 11.80 15.14 -33.82
C ALA A 720 10.74 15.20 -32.69
N SER A 721 10.81 14.28 -31.72
CA SER A 721 9.92 14.28 -30.55
C SER A 721 10.16 15.51 -29.68
N THR A 722 9.09 16.22 -29.28
CA THR A 722 9.17 17.49 -28.56
C THR A 722 8.07 17.62 -27.51
N ILE A 723 8.35 18.37 -26.45
CA ILE A 723 7.33 18.79 -25.48
C ILE A 723 6.64 20.03 -26.06
N VAL A 724 5.32 20.00 -26.19
CA VAL A 724 4.49 21.05 -26.79
C VAL A 724 3.23 21.26 -25.96
N THR A 725 2.58 22.42 -26.11
CA THR A 725 1.24 22.63 -25.55
C THR A 725 0.25 21.67 -26.19
N ASP A 726 -0.64 21.07 -25.39
CA ASP A 726 -1.70 20.18 -25.86
C ASP A 726 -2.64 20.92 -26.82
N PRO A 727 -2.81 20.42 -28.06
CA PRO A 727 -3.62 21.10 -29.08
C PRO A 727 -5.12 21.12 -28.76
N THR A 728 -5.58 20.29 -27.82
CA THR A 728 -6.98 20.21 -27.38
C THR A 728 -7.24 20.89 -26.04
N ASN A 729 -6.19 21.20 -25.27
CA ASN A 729 -6.27 21.88 -23.99
C ASN A 729 -5.02 22.76 -23.74
N PRO A 730 -5.08 24.07 -24.04
CA PRO A 730 -3.94 24.98 -23.91
C PRO A 730 -3.34 25.12 -22.49
N ALA A 731 -4.04 24.65 -21.46
CA ALA A 731 -3.57 24.63 -20.07
C ALA A 731 -2.74 23.36 -19.73
N ASN A 732 -2.47 22.51 -20.71
CA ASN A 732 -1.77 21.24 -20.57
C ASN A 732 -0.61 21.16 -21.59
N THR A 733 0.39 20.35 -21.27
CA THR A 733 1.64 20.15 -22.00
C THR A 733 1.82 18.65 -22.24
N VAL A 734 2.26 18.29 -23.44
CA VAL A 734 2.31 16.89 -23.88
C VAL A 734 3.57 16.63 -24.70
N VAL A 735 3.98 15.37 -24.77
CA VAL A 735 5.03 14.94 -25.69
C VAL A 735 4.41 14.64 -27.05
N LYS A 736 4.78 15.42 -28.07
CA LYS A 736 4.48 15.14 -29.46
C LYS A 736 5.57 14.28 -30.06
N VAL A 737 5.22 13.07 -30.49
CA VAL A 737 6.12 12.16 -31.19
C VAL A 737 5.92 12.30 -32.69
N ILE A 738 7.01 12.50 -33.45
CA ILE A 738 6.99 12.55 -34.91
C ILE A 738 7.81 11.37 -35.42
N LYS A 739 7.12 10.35 -35.96
CA LYS A 739 7.76 9.20 -36.61
C LYS A 739 7.99 9.51 -38.09
N SER A 740 9.24 9.56 -38.51
CA SER A 740 9.62 9.86 -39.90
C SER A 740 9.27 8.71 -40.85
N ALA A 741 9.22 8.99 -42.17
CA ALA A 741 8.94 7.97 -43.18
C ALA A 741 9.99 6.84 -43.26
N SER A 742 11.22 7.09 -42.77
CA SER A 742 12.31 6.13 -42.69
C SER A 742 12.42 5.45 -41.32
N ALA A 743 11.48 5.71 -40.40
CA ALA A 743 11.57 5.21 -39.04
C ALA A 743 11.43 3.69 -38.98
N GLN A 744 12.22 3.08 -38.10
CA GLN A 744 12.13 1.64 -37.87
C GLN A 744 10.77 1.26 -37.24
N PRO A 745 10.32 0.00 -37.38
CA PRO A 745 9.09 -0.46 -36.73
C PRO A 745 9.05 -0.16 -35.22
N TRP A 746 10.21 -0.23 -34.56
CA TRP A 746 10.38 0.02 -33.12
C TRP A 746 10.82 1.45 -32.75
N ALA A 747 10.79 2.42 -33.68
CA ALA A 747 11.13 3.80 -33.35
C ALA A 747 10.25 4.36 -32.22
N GLY A 748 10.86 5.11 -31.31
CA GLY A 748 10.19 5.60 -30.10
C GLY A 748 10.90 6.78 -29.45
N THR A 749 10.45 7.12 -28.24
CA THR A 749 10.92 8.28 -27.49
C THR A 749 11.21 7.89 -26.06
N THR A 750 12.43 8.17 -25.61
CA THR A 750 12.82 8.04 -24.20
C THR A 750 12.43 9.32 -23.46
N ILE A 751 11.70 9.16 -22.35
CA ILE A 751 11.42 10.26 -21.42
C ILE A 751 12.49 10.21 -20.34
N THR A 752 13.30 11.26 -20.22
CA THR A 752 14.38 11.35 -19.23
C THR A 752 14.66 12.80 -18.88
N ALA A 753 15.07 13.12 -17.64
CA ALA A 753 15.64 14.44 -17.32
C ALA A 753 16.80 14.80 -18.28
N ALA A 754 17.12 16.08 -18.44
CA ALA A 754 18.01 16.60 -19.48
C ALA A 754 19.45 16.02 -19.47
N ALA A 755 19.83 15.32 -18.39
CA ALA A 755 21.11 14.61 -18.25
C ALA A 755 21.02 13.07 -18.36
N ALA A 756 19.96 12.52 -18.97
CA ALA A 756 19.73 11.06 -19.09
C ALA A 756 19.63 10.30 -17.74
N LEU A 757 19.29 11.02 -16.66
CA LEU A 757 19.27 10.47 -15.29
C LEU A 757 18.05 9.58 -14.99
N GLY A 758 17.05 9.53 -15.87
CA GLY A 758 15.80 8.81 -15.62
C GLY A 758 14.89 9.50 -14.60
N LEU A 759 14.08 8.72 -13.87
CA LEU A 759 13.20 9.19 -12.80
C LEU A 759 13.96 9.36 -11.48
N ALA A 760 13.53 10.31 -10.65
CA ALA A 760 14.10 10.58 -9.33
C ALA A 760 13.91 9.43 -8.32
N SER A 761 12.96 8.53 -8.56
CA SER A 761 12.72 7.34 -7.73
C SER A 761 12.47 6.11 -8.61
N PRO A 762 12.78 4.88 -8.12
CA PRO A 762 12.42 3.66 -8.82
C PRO A 762 10.92 3.57 -9.07
N VAL A 763 10.52 3.02 -10.22
CA VAL A 763 9.11 2.70 -10.48
C VAL A 763 8.66 1.66 -9.44
N PRO A 764 7.59 1.92 -8.65
CA PRO A 764 7.25 1.13 -7.47
C PRO A 764 6.48 -0.16 -7.84
N PHE A 765 7.06 -0.97 -8.74
CA PHE A 765 6.52 -2.28 -9.05
C PHE A 765 6.64 -3.21 -7.85
N SER A 766 5.60 -4.00 -7.62
CA SER A 766 5.57 -5.07 -6.62
C SER A 766 4.84 -6.29 -7.19
N ALA A 767 4.80 -7.40 -6.46
CA ALA A 767 4.06 -8.60 -6.89
C ALA A 767 2.56 -8.32 -7.15
N THR A 768 1.99 -7.29 -6.52
CA THR A 768 0.58 -6.89 -6.65
C THR A 768 0.39 -5.58 -7.42
N ASN A 769 1.45 -4.79 -7.60
CA ASN A 769 1.42 -3.54 -8.36
C ASN A 769 2.27 -3.67 -9.62
N THR A 770 1.64 -4.09 -10.72
CA THR A 770 2.32 -4.42 -11.98
C THR A 770 1.82 -3.58 -13.18
N SER A 771 0.95 -2.60 -12.95
CA SER A 771 0.30 -1.81 -14.00
C SER A 771 0.77 -0.36 -14.01
N MET A 772 0.81 0.26 -15.19
CA MET A 772 1.11 1.69 -15.37
C MET A 772 0.15 2.28 -16.40
N SER A 773 -0.45 3.42 -16.09
CA SER A 773 -1.30 4.10 -17.05
C SER A 773 -0.56 5.18 -17.84
N LEU A 774 -0.79 5.26 -19.15
CA LEU A 774 -0.32 6.33 -20.02
C LEU A 774 -1.50 6.95 -20.77
N LYS A 775 -1.60 8.29 -20.74
CA LYS A 775 -2.59 9.03 -21.52
C LYS A 775 -2.03 9.28 -22.92
N VAL A 776 -2.71 8.78 -23.95
CA VAL A 776 -2.26 8.80 -25.35
C VAL A 776 -3.33 9.39 -26.25
N TRP A 777 -2.94 10.28 -27.15
CA TRP A 777 -3.73 10.68 -28.31
C TRP A 777 -3.23 9.94 -29.54
N SER A 778 -4.14 9.39 -30.33
CA SER A 778 -3.80 8.67 -31.56
C SER A 778 -4.70 9.12 -32.71
N PRO A 779 -4.16 9.32 -33.94
CA PRO A 779 -4.98 9.63 -35.10
C PRO A 779 -5.92 8.46 -35.45
N ASP A 780 -5.49 7.23 -35.20
CA ASP A 780 -6.21 6.00 -35.53
C ASP A 780 -6.43 5.10 -34.30
N ALA A 781 -7.49 4.29 -34.34
CA ALA A 781 -7.69 3.18 -33.41
C ALA A 781 -6.98 1.92 -33.93
N GLY A 782 -6.63 1.01 -33.04
CA GLY A 782 -5.89 -0.22 -33.36
C GLY A 782 -4.37 -0.04 -33.39
N ILE A 783 -3.84 1.12 -32.98
CA ILE A 783 -2.40 1.36 -32.92
C ILE A 783 -1.83 0.70 -31.67
N GLN A 784 -0.83 -0.15 -31.85
CA GLN A 784 -0.08 -0.77 -30.77
C GLN A 784 0.92 0.23 -30.20
N VAL A 785 0.80 0.52 -28.91
CA VAL A 785 1.71 1.37 -28.14
C VAL A 785 2.48 0.49 -27.18
N ARG A 786 3.80 0.46 -27.34
CA ARG A 786 4.69 -0.25 -26.43
C ARG A 786 5.26 0.71 -25.40
N LEU A 787 5.16 0.35 -24.12
CA LEU A 787 5.84 1.04 -23.03
C LEU A 787 6.98 0.17 -22.52
N LYS A 788 8.18 0.75 -22.49
CA LYS A 788 9.37 0.15 -21.89
C LYS A 788 9.76 0.90 -20.62
N VAL A 789 10.04 0.17 -19.55
CA VAL A 789 10.66 0.70 -18.34
C VAL A 789 11.99 -0.03 -18.13
N GLU A 790 13.06 0.72 -17.87
CA GLU A 790 14.39 0.15 -17.71
C GLU A 790 15.19 0.82 -16.59
N ASN A 791 16.19 0.10 -16.07
CA ASN A 791 17.18 0.68 -15.18
C ASN A 791 18.13 1.60 -15.99
N HIS A 792 18.16 2.88 -15.64
CA HIS A 792 18.97 3.89 -16.35
C HIS A 792 20.48 3.55 -16.40
N SER A 793 20.99 2.83 -15.41
CA SER A 793 22.41 2.41 -15.34
C SER A 793 22.65 1.04 -15.99
N ASN A 794 21.59 0.26 -16.25
CA ASN A 794 21.70 -1.06 -16.85
C ASN A 794 20.46 -1.38 -17.73
N PRO A 795 20.50 -1.11 -19.04
CA PRO A 795 19.35 -1.29 -19.93
C PRO A 795 18.95 -2.76 -20.12
N THR A 796 19.77 -3.72 -19.68
CA THR A 796 19.40 -5.15 -19.68
C THR A 796 18.39 -5.49 -18.58
N GLN A 797 18.25 -4.65 -17.56
CA GLN A 797 17.18 -4.73 -16.56
C GLN A 797 16.01 -3.88 -17.06
N SER A 798 15.12 -4.50 -17.81
CA SER A 798 13.94 -3.82 -18.36
C SER A 798 12.73 -4.74 -18.44
N VAL A 799 11.56 -4.12 -18.55
CA VAL A 799 10.28 -4.76 -18.84
C VAL A 799 9.54 -3.95 -19.91
N GLU A 800 8.87 -4.64 -20.81
CA GLU A 800 8.09 -4.05 -21.90
C GLU A 800 6.68 -4.65 -21.90
N THR A 801 5.68 -3.80 -22.11
CA THR A 801 4.29 -4.23 -22.33
C THR A 801 3.65 -3.40 -23.44
N GLU A 802 2.55 -3.90 -23.99
CA GLU A 802 1.87 -3.29 -25.12
C GLU A 802 0.38 -3.10 -24.82
N ALA A 803 -0.14 -1.95 -25.21
CA ALA A 803 -1.56 -1.65 -25.18
C ALA A 803 -2.00 -1.15 -26.56
N THR A 804 -3.25 -1.43 -26.94
CA THR A 804 -3.79 -1.03 -28.25
C THR A 804 -4.74 0.14 -28.08
N THR A 805 -4.59 1.17 -28.90
CA THR A 805 -5.53 2.30 -28.92
C THR A 805 -6.91 1.83 -29.36
N THR A 806 -7.96 2.27 -28.67
CA THR A 806 -9.36 2.00 -29.06
C THR A 806 -10.06 3.24 -29.61
N VAL A 807 -9.53 4.43 -29.27
CA VAL A 807 -10.02 5.73 -29.73
C VAL A 807 -9.15 6.26 -30.88
N ALA A 808 -9.80 6.68 -31.96
CA ALA A 808 -9.20 7.42 -33.08
C ALA A 808 -9.47 8.93 -32.92
N ASN A 809 -8.51 9.77 -33.33
CA ASN A 809 -8.52 11.23 -33.19
C ASN A 809 -8.89 11.75 -31.78
N GLY A 810 -8.51 11.02 -30.74
CA GLY A 810 -8.90 11.35 -29.37
C GLY A 810 -7.91 10.85 -28.33
N TRP A 811 -7.99 11.46 -27.14
CA TRP A 811 -7.25 11.04 -25.97
C TRP A 811 -7.91 9.82 -25.33
N GLN A 812 -7.09 8.87 -24.88
CA GLN A 812 -7.52 7.77 -24.02
C GLN A 812 -6.42 7.43 -23.01
N THR A 813 -6.79 6.75 -21.94
CA THR A 813 -5.83 6.18 -21.00
C THR A 813 -5.62 4.71 -21.34
N LEU A 814 -4.38 4.35 -21.65
CA LEU A 814 -3.93 2.96 -21.75
C LEU A 814 -3.43 2.53 -20.36
N VAL A 815 -3.64 1.28 -19.96
CA VAL A 815 -3.27 0.72 -18.65
C VAL A 815 -2.47 -0.57 -18.84
#